data_AF-C4JF57-F1
#
_entry.id   AF-C4JF57-F1
#
_cell.length_a   1.000
_cell.length_b   1.000
_cell.length_c   1.000
_cell.angle_alpha   90.00
_cell.angle_beta   90.00
_cell.angle_gamma   90.00
#
_symmetry.space_group_name_H-M   'P 1'
#
loop_
_entity.id
_entity.type
_entity.pdbx_description
1 polymer ?
#
loop_
_entity_poly.entity_id
_entity_poly.type
_entity_poly.pdbx_seq_one_letter_code
_entity_poly.pdbx_strand_id
1 'polypeptide(L)'
;MEAFEYNANPARVVFGFGTIKQLPDEITRLNLSSPLLLSTPQQVQQADDLKSLLKGKVAGVFIEATMHTPTHITEKALAYAKAQAADSVISIGGGSTIGLGKAISIRTGLPHICIPTTYAGSEMTPILGETADGVKKTRTDPKILPGTVIYDVDFTMSLPVGMSATSGVNAIAHAVEALYARNGNPIIRLLALEGIRSLATALPEIVKNPSSRDARSLALYGAWLCGTCLGSVGMSIHHKLCHTLGGSFDLPHAETHTAVLPHAISYNAPSIPDAMKALAEALPESKGDAIHGLNVLLSKLQVKRALKDFGMKEEDIDKGADIAVSNPYWNPREIQREPIRELIRRVWAGRNWPANTAVRNSCAQALSRNKMGIPEVAPVLSTPDDHILEATEPIVTPRTHKSDEELRITYDIERTIKEIKQGRWRKVALQFPDEMLPDAPRVFQLLSRGLEWLDFPQQRVKAAQGTVTCACGRPSKNTAEGVDVEAVAEAVANDLNVKDSLDGLPPRLYILGDTSYGTCCVDEVAAEHVDADVVVHYGRACLSPTARLPVIHVFTHRPLDHGLVLRAFEETFPNKDERILIVADVTYADHVEPIALKLTQEMGYSNVFATSVVHDPASPVPNRTIPDAVRGDSEILREWQLFHISDPPTSLLLTLSSRVASIRIYPTDQEPPLSKQPPKPLLTSTAAALRRRYAIITSLSTTPIFGILINTLSVKNYLPMVKHVQKQIAAAGKKSYLFVVGGWVVIGCWESSLVDSTEFWKPVITPFELELALQSDEDRVWTGEWRSDFQAVLDGAKAGEGGQPNGNRVEAQVPNSEADHDDGSDAFSDAEESAPPEFDLRTGKYVSVSSTRPMRSPHASASVATRGSIEGRSSKALTKRANGDLATIAGVLSPGAEFLRSNRTWNGLGSDFTIQYEDDGMNEEGSPVVEGRSGIARGYTVGELEERR
;
A
#
# COMPACT_ATOMS: atom_id res chain seq x y z
N MET A 1 6.87 0.45 14.07
CA MET A 1 6.45 -0.86 14.65
C MET A 1 7.40 -1.28 15.78
N GLU A 2 7.33 -2.54 16.24
CA GLU A 2 8.31 -3.14 17.15
C GLU A 2 9.45 -3.82 16.36
N ALA A 3 10.60 -4.04 16.99
CA ALA A 3 11.71 -4.77 16.36
C ALA A 3 11.38 -6.28 16.26
N PHE A 4 11.58 -6.87 15.09
CA PHE A 4 11.26 -8.27 14.83
C PHE A 4 12.36 -8.97 14.01
N GLU A 5 12.36 -10.30 14.06
CA GLU A 5 13.20 -11.16 13.23
C GLU A 5 12.30 -12.00 12.32
N TYR A 6 12.54 -11.98 11.01
CA TYR A 6 11.84 -12.83 10.05
C TYR A 6 12.82 -13.74 9.31
N ASN A 7 12.79 -15.02 9.68
CA ASN A 7 13.52 -16.08 8.99
C ASN A 7 12.59 -16.78 8.01
N ALA A 8 12.77 -16.51 6.72
CA ALA A 8 12.04 -17.20 5.66
C ALA A 8 12.44 -18.68 5.60
N ASN A 9 11.47 -19.57 5.80
CA ASN A 9 11.68 -21.02 5.67
C ASN A 9 11.92 -21.39 4.19
N PRO A 10 12.99 -22.13 3.83
CA PRO A 10 13.43 -22.34 2.44
C PRO A 10 12.60 -23.39 1.66
N ALA A 11 11.33 -23.58 2.01
CA ALA A 11 10.47 -24.60 1.42
C ALA A 11 9.96 -24.21 0.01
N ARG A 12 9.96 -25.16 -0.91
CA ARG A 12 9.29 -25.01 -2.22
C ARG A 12 7.84 -25.50 -2.12
N VAL A 13 6.89 -24.70 -2.60
CA VAL A 13 5.46 -25.03 -2.63
C VAL A 13 4.95 -25.15 -4.06
N VAL A 14 4.22 -26.22 -4.35
CA VAL A 14 3.43 -26.41 -5.58
C VAL A 14 1.97 -26.55 -5.16
N PHE A 15 1.08 -25.70 -5.66
CA PHE A 15 -0.30 -25.59 -5.18
C PHE A 15 -1.32 -25.60 -6.34
N GLY A 16 -2.41 -26.35 -6.21
CA GLY A 16 -3.54 -26.31 -7.15
C GLY A 16 -4.27 -27.66 -7.31
N PHE A 17 -5.03 -27.80 -8.39
CA PHE A 17 -5.69 -29.06 -8.77
C PHE A 17 -4.85 -29.87 -9.74
N GLY A 18 -4.73 -31.18 -9.50
CA GLY A 18 -3.94 -32.08 -10.34
C GLY A 18 -2.44 -31.77 -10.37
N THR A 19 -1.95 -30.95 -9.43
CA THR A 19 -0.54 -30.60 -9.26
C THR A 19 0.32 -31.79 -8.92
N ILE A 20 -0.25 -32.89 -8.44
CA ILE A 20 0.48 -34.14 -8.22
C ILE A 20 1.16 -34.65 -9.49
N LYS A 21 0.64 -34.30 -10.67
CA LYS A 21 1.26 -34.62 -11.97
C LYS A 21 2.68 -34.05 -12.14
N GLN A 22 3.07 -33.06 -11.32
CA GLN A 22 4.41 -32.48 -11.27
C GLN A 22 5.36 -33.25 -10.32
N LEU A 23 4.89 -34.26 -9.58
CA LEU A 23 5.74 -35.06 -8.69
C LEU A 23 6.96 -35.70 -9.42
N PRO A 24 6.83 -36.26 -10.64
CA PRO A 24 7.99 -36.74 -11.39
C PRO A 24 9.02 -35.64 -11.70
N ASP A 25 8.55 -34.41 -11.94
CA ASP A 25 9.40 -33.26 -12.25
C ASP A 25 10.12 -32.77 -10.98
N GLU A 26 9.46 -32.78 -9.82
CA GLU A 26 10.08 -32.45 -8.52
C GLU A 26 11.13 -33.49 -8.09
N ILE A 27 10.88 -34.79 -8.32
CA ILE A 27 11.87 -35.86 -8.12
C ILE A 27 13.08 -35.62 -9.03
N THR A 28 12.84 -35.32 -10.31
CA THR A 28 13.91 -35.03 -11.29
C THR A 28 14.71 -33.79 -10.91
N ARG A 29 14.05 -32.70 -10.50
CA ARG A 29 14.66 -31.44 -10.06
C ARG A 29 15.59 -31.62 -8.85
N LEU A 30 15.27 -32.57 -7.97
CA LEU A 30 16.07 -32.90 -6.79
C LEU A 30 17.17 -33.95 -7.09
N ASN A 31 17.31 -34.40 -8.34
CA ASN A 31 18.20 -35.48 -8.76
C ASN A 31 17.94 -36.82 -8.03
N LEU A 32 16.66 -37.12 -7.80
CA LEU A 32 16.17 -38.32 -7.12
C LEU A 32 15.63 -39.34 -8.13
N SER A 33 15.50 -40.60 -7.71
CA SER A 33 15.20 -41.73 -8.58
C SER A 33 14.39 -42.86 -7.94
N SER A 34 14.49 -43.03 -6.62
CA SER A 34 13.98 -44.17 -5.86
C SER A 34 13.42 -43.73 -4.50
N PRO A 35 12.29 -43.00 -4.49
CA PRO A 35 11.65 -42.56 -3.26
C PRO A 35 10.99 -43.70 -2.49
N LEU A 36 11.03 -43.63 -1.16
CA LEU A 36 10.15 -44.39 -0.28
C LEU A 36 8.82 -43.64 -0.10
N LEU A 37 7.71 -44.27 -0.49
CA LEU A 37 6.38 -43.72 -0.22
C LEU A 37 5.93 -44.07 1.21
N LEU A 38 5.38 -43.10 1.93
CA LEU A 38 4.84 -43.23 3.28
C LEU A 38 3.36 -42.89 3.29
N SER A 39 2.54 -43.72 3.94
CA SER A 39 1.13 -43.43 4.21
C SER A 39 0.65 -44.12 5.51
N THR A 40 -0.58 -43.80 5.93
CA THR A 40 -1.30 -44.54 6.98
C THR A 40 -2.04 -45.74 6.37
N PRO A 41 -2.46 -46.74 7.17
CA PRO A 41 -3.25 -47.87 6.67
C PRO A 41 -4.58 -47.46 5.99
N GLN A 42 -5.10 -46.28 6.30
CA GLN A 42 -6.32 -45.71 5.71
C GLN A 42 -6.06 -45.06 4.34
N GLN A 43 -4.80 -44.84 3.96
CA GLN A 43 -4.39 -44.09 2.77
C GLN A 43 -3.51 -44.91 1.81
N VAL A 44 -3.64 -46.24 1.85
CA VAL A 44 -2.91 -47.17 0.96
C VAL A 44 -3.19 -46.88 -0.52
N GLN A 45 -4.46 -46.71 -0.89
CA GLN A 45 -4.84 -46.41 -2.28
C GLN A 45 -4.13 -45.17 -2.82
N GLN A 46 -4.05 -44.09 -2.02
CA GLN A 46 -3.36 -42.87 -2.42
C GLN A 46 -1.86 -43.10 -2.65
N ALA A 47 -1.22 -43.98 -1.87
CA ALA A 47 0.18 -44.36 -2.10
C ALA A 47 0.35 -45.24 -3.37
N ASP A 48 -0.60 -46.12 -3.66
CA ASP A 48 -0.60 -46.92 -4.91
C ASP A 48 -0.86 -46.05 -6.15
N ASP A 49 -1.68 -45.00 -6.04
CA ASP A 49 -1.90 -44.01 -7.09
C ASP A 49 -0.59 -43.25 -7.39
N LEU A 50 0.16 -42.84 -6.36
CA LEU A 50 1.50 -42.24 -6.54
C LEU A 50 2.50 -43.20 -7.16
N LYS A 51 2.53 -44.47 -6.70
CA LYS A 51 3.40 -45.51 -7.27
C LYS A 51 3.10 -45.72 -8.76
N SER A 52 1.83 -45.66 -9.14
CA SER A 52 1.37 -45.76 -10.53
C SER A 52 1.78 -44.54 -11.35
N LEU A 53 1.63 -43.33 -10.81
CA LEU A 53 2.10 -42.08 -11.42
C LEU A 53 3.61 -42.08 -11.67
N LEU A 54 4.38 -42.61 -10.72
CA LEU A 54 5.84 -42.80 -10.82
C LEU A 54 6.24 -44.01 -11.68
N LYS A 55 5.28 -44.66 -12.36
CA LYS A 55 5.50 -45.83 -13.24
C LYS A 55 6.26 -46.97 -12.54
N GLY A 56 5.99 -47.16 -11.25
CA GLY A 56 6.66 -48.15 -10.40
C GLY A 56 8.09 -47.80 -9.95
N LYS A 57 8.62 -46.62 -10.30
CA LYS A 57 9.95 -46.15 -9.86
C LYS A 57 9.90 -45.62 -8.43
N VAL A 58 9.83 -46.55 -7.47
CA VAL A 58 9.84 -46.29 -6.03
C VAL A 58 10.73 -47.33 -5.34
N ALA A 59 11.41 -46.95 -4.27
CA ALA A 59 12.16 -47.90 -3.43
C ALA A 59 11.20 -48.86 -2.71
N GLY A 60 10.05 -48.36 -2.27
CA GLY A 60 9.05 -49.16 -1.58
C GLY A 60 7.86 -48.32 -1.13
N VAL A 61 6.95 -48.96 -0.40
CA VAL A 61 5.78 -48.31 0.20
C VAL A 61 5.67 -48.78 1.65
N PHE A 62 5.68 -47.86 2.60
CA PHE A 62 5.55 -48.14 4.03
C PHE A 62 4.25 -47.52 4.56
N ILE A 63 3.32 -48.39 4.95
CA ILE A 63 1.92 -48.03 5.25
C ILE A 63 1.59 -48.04 6.76
N GLU A 64 2.58 -48.28 7.64
CA GLU A 64 2.37 -48.38 9.10
C GLU A 64 2.44 -47.01 9.83
N ALA A 65 2.30 -45.87 9.12
CA ALA A 65 2.34 -44.56 9.77
C ALA A 65 1.22 -44.45 10.84
N THR A 66 1.62 -44.13 12.07
CA THR A 66 0.78 -44.22 13.26
C THR A 66 0.71 -42.88 13.99
N MET A 67 -0.40 -42.62 14.68
CA MET A 67 -0.61 -41.39 15.45
C MET A 67 0.51 -41.15 16.47
N HIS A 68 0.91 -39.89 16.63
CA HIS A 68 1.98 -39.44 17.53
C HIS A 68 3.38 -40.00 17.27
N THR A 69 3.63 -40.57 16.08
CA THR A 69 4.94 -41.02 15.59
C THR A 69 5.71 -41.87 16.64
N PRO A 70 5.25 -43.10 16.96
CA PRO A 70 5.92 -43.93 17.95
C PRO A 70 7.33 -44.33 17.47
N THR A 71 8.34 -44.25 18.33
CA THR A 71 9.74 -44.51 17.94
C THR A 71 9.95 -45.89 17.33
N HIS A 72 9.26 -46.92 17.83
CA HIS A 72 9.33 -48.27 17.27
C HIS A 72 8.79 -48.38 15.82
N ILE A 73 7.86 -47.50 15.42
CA ILE A 73 7.39 -47.41 14.02
C ILE A 73 8.43 -46.67 13.18
N THR A 74 9.04 -45.60 13.71
CA THR A 74 10.15 -44.90 13.06
C THR A 74 11.34 -45.83 12.82
N GLU A 75 11.70 -46.68 13.79
CA GLU A 75 12.79 -47.67 13.69
C GLU A 75 12.52 -48.72 12.60
N LYS A 76 11.29 -49.27 12.55
CA LYS A 76 10.86 -50.14 11.43
C LYS A 76 10.99 -49.43 10.08
N ALA A 77 10.51 -48.19 9.98
CA ALA A 77 10.51 -47.43 8.74
C ALA A 77 11.94 -47.07 8.28
N LEU A 78 12.86 -46.77 9.22
CA LEU A 78 14.28 -46.57 8.95
C LEU A 78 14.96 -47.85 8.44
N ALA A 79 14.69 -48.99 9.10
CA ALA A 79 15.21 -50.29 8.67
C ALA A 79 14.71 -50.64 7.27
N TYR A 80 13.44 -50.38 6.98
CA TYR A 80 12.84 -50.58 5.66
C TYR A 80 13.43 -49.63 4.60
N ALA A 81 13.53 -48.32 4.88
CA ALA A 81 14.15 -47.34 3.98
C ALA A 81 15.58 -47.71 3.60
N LYS A 82 16.37 -48.17 4.57
CA LYS A 82 17.74 -48.64 4.35
C LYS A 82 17.78 -49.95 3.55
N ALA A 83 16.88 -50.91 3.84
CA ALA A 83 16.82 -52.18 3.12
C ALA A 83 16.40 -52.01 1.64
N GLN A 84 15.54 -51.02 1.34
CA GLN A 84 15.13 -50.68 -0.02
C GLN A 84 16.07 -49.68 -0.73
N ALA A 85 17.17 -49.25 -0.08
CA ALA A 85 18.10 -48.24 -0.59
C ALA A 85 17.41 -46.96 -1.11
N ALA A 86 16.43 -46.44 -0.35
CA ALA A 86 15.68 -45.25 -0.72
C ALA A 86 16.57 -43.99 -0.74
N ASP A 87 16.45 -43.18 -1.80
CA ASP A 87 17.19 -41.91 -1.94
C ASP A 87 16.41 -40.69 -1.42
N SER A 88 15.14 -40.86 -1.09
CA SER A 88 14.23 -39.81 -0.64
C SER A 88 13.01 -40.40 0.06
N VAL A 89 12.24 -39.55 0.75
CA VAL A 89 10.95 -39.91 1.36
C VAL A 89 9.82 -39.03 0.83
N ILE A 90 8.72 -39.64 0.44
CA ILE A 90 7.49 -38.96 0.00
C ILE A 90 6.38 -39.31 0.98
N SER A 91 5.83 -38.32 1.68
CA SER A 91 4.73 -38.50 2.62
C SER A 91 3.40 -38.09 2.00
N ILE A 92 2.47 -39.03 1.81
CA ILE A 92 1.08 -38.72 1.45
C ILE A 92 0.16 -39.01 2.63
N GLY A 93 -0.44 -37.94 3.17
CA GLY A 93 -1.38 -38.06 4.28
C GLY A 93 -1.48 -36.84 5.16
N GLY A 94 -1.97 -37.06 6.38
CA GLY A 94 -2.03 -36.03 7.42
C GLY A 94 -0.75 -35.92 8.25
N GLY A 95 -0.85 -35.17 9.35
CA GLY A 95 0.28 -34.86 10.25
C GLY A 95 1.05 -36.08 10.77
N SER A 96 0.40 -37.25 10.93
CA SER A 96 1.06 -38.51 11.32
C SER A 96 2.03 -39.04 10.26
N THR A 97 1.62 -39.03 8.98
CA THR A 97 2.49 -39.47 7.87
C THR A 97 3.66 -38.51 7.68
N ILE A 98 3.38 -37.20 7.69
CA ILE A 98 4.39 -36.15 7.59
C ILE A 98 5.38 -36.24 8.77
N GLY A 99 4.87 -36.52 9.98
CA GLY A 99 5.70 -36.76 11.17
C GLY A 99 6.65 -37.95 11.02
N LEU A 100 6.20 -39.06 10.42
CA LEU A 100 7.08 -40.20 10.11
C LEU A 100 8.14 -39.84 9.06
N GLY A 101 7.76 -39.14 7.98
CA GLY A 101 8.70 -38.68 6.95
C GLY A 101 9.79 -37.77 7.51
N LYS A 102 9.40 -36.81 8.35
CA LYS A 102 10.31 -35.96 9.14
C LYS A 102 11.25 -36.78 10.02
N ALA A 103 10.72 -37.77 10.75
CA ALA A 103 11.48 -38.61 11.65
C ALA A 103 12.52 -39.48 10.94
N ILE A 104 12.26 -39.87 9.69
CA ILE A 104 13.23 -40.52 8.80
C ILE A 104 14.25 -39.50 8.30
N SER A 105 13.80 -38.43 7.64
CA SER A 105 14.63 -37.38 7.03
C SER A 105 15.70 -36.83 7.98
N ILE A 106 15.32 -36.44 9.20
CA ILE A 106 16.26 -35.88 10.20
C ILE A 106 17.33 -36.88 10.67
N ARG A 107 17.10 -38.20 10.52
CA ARG A 107 18.02 -39.26 10.93
C ARG A 107 18.89 -39.80 9.79
N THR A 108 18.43 -39.67 8.54
CA THR A 108 19.10 -40.23 7.37
C THR A 108 19.71 -39.16 6.46
N GLY A 109 19.25 -37.91 6.55
CA GLY A 109 19.58 -36.84 5.60
C GLY A 109 18.85 -36.95 4.26
N LEU A 110 17.91 -37.89 4.09
CA LEU A 110 17.18 -38.07 2.84
C LEU A 110 16.21 -36.91 2.59
N PRO A 111 16.17 -36.31 1.38
CA PRO A 111 15.20 -35.28 1.04
C PRO A 111 13.75 -35.72 1.25
N HIS A 112 12.94 -34.80 1.77
CA HIS A 112 11.54 -35.04 2.12
C HIS A 112 10.59 -34.20 1.26
N ILE A 113 9.72 -34.88 0.52
CA ILE A 113 8.60 -34.30 -0.22
C ILE A 113 7.29 -34.61 0.55
N CYS A 114 6.47 -33.60 0.81
CA CYS A 114 5.16 -33.76 1.44
C CYS A 114 4.01 -33.56 0.44
N ILE A 115 2.96 -34.38 0.58
CA ILE A 115 1.68 -34.27 -0.11
C ILE A 115 0.58 -34.27 0.97
N PRO A 116 0.23 -33.08 1.52
CA PRO A 116 -0.71 -32.98 2.63
C PRO A 116 -2.15 -33.27 2.19
N THR A 117 -2.87 -34.09 2.95
CA THR A 117 -4.28 -34.43 2.70
C THR A 117 -5.23 -33.94 3.80
N THR A 118 -4.71 -33.13 4.74
CA THR A 118 -5.41 -32.61 5.92
C THR A 118 -4.94 -31.19 6.23
N TYR A 119 -5.73 -30.42 6.98
CA TYR A 119 -5.39 -29.05 7.37
C TYR A 119 -4.50 -28.99 8.64
N ALA A 120 -3.47 -29.83 8.71
CA ALA A 120 -2.64 -29.98 9.91
C ALA A 120 -1.41 -29.04 9.94
N GLY A 121 -0.98 -28.50 8.80
CA GLY A 121 0.12 -27.54 8.71
C GLY A 121 1.52 -28.08 9.04
N SER A 122 1.65 -29.35 9.46
CA SER A 122 2.93 -29.96 9.87
C SER A 122 4.00 -29.83 8.79
N GLU A 123 3.62 -29.95 7.53
CA GLU A 123 4.45 -29.79 6.34
C GLU A 123 5.23 -28.45 6.25
N MET A 124 4.79 -27.40 6.96
CA MET A 124 5.45 -26.09 7.01
C MET A 124 6.23 -25.82 8.31
N THR A 125 6.39 -26.83 9.16
CA THR A 125 7.01 -26.66 10.48
C THR A 125 8.35 -27.39 10.61
N PRO A 126 9.38 -26.78 11.22
CA PRO A 126 10.61 -27.46 11.63
C PRO A 126 10.42 -28.31 12.90
N ILE A 127 9.17 -28.68 13.24
CA ILE A 127 8.78 -29.33 14.48
C ILE A 127 8.52 -30.83 14.24
N LEU A 128 9.06 -31.69 15.10
CA LEU A 128 8.78 -33.12 15.14
C LEU A 128 8.41 -33.55 16.56
N GLY A 129 7.25 -34.17 16.71
CA GLY A 129 6.85 -34.86 17.94
C GLY A 129 6.89 -36.37 17.75
N GLU A 130 7.55 -37.08 18.66
CA GLU A 130 7.69 -38.55 18.66
C GLU A 130 7.38 -39.11 20.04
N THR A 131 6.82 -40.32 20.08
CA THR A 131 6.41 -40.97 21.33
C THR A 131 7.33 -42.15 21.66
N ALA A 132 8.00 -42.08 22.81
CA ALA A 132 8.81 -43.16 23.37
C ALA A 132 8.33 -43.45 24.80
N ASP A 133 8.16 -44.72 25.16
CA ASP A 133 7.75 -45.15 26.50
C ASP A 133 6.45 -44.48 27.01
N GLY A 134 5.52 -44.22 26.09
CA GLY A 134 4.26 -43.49 26.37
C GLY A 134 4.41 -41.97 26.50
N VAL A 135 5.63 -41.43 26.44
CA VAL A 135 5.91 -39.98 26.58
C VAL A 135 6.21 -39.37 25.22
N LYS A 136 5.40 -38.38 24.82
CA LYS A 136 5.62 -37.60 23.59
C LYS A 136 6.69 -36.52 23.83
N LYS A 137 7.82 -36.62 23.14
CA LYS A 137 8.91 -35.63 23.13
C LYS A 137 8.86 -34.84 21.82
N THR A 138 8.92 -33.51 21.92
CA THR A 138 8.96 -32.61 20.77
C THR A 138 10.34 -32.00 20.61
N ARG A 139 10.84 -31.97 19.38
CA ARG A 139 12.08 -31.31 18.96
C ARG A 139 11.80 -30.31 17.84
N THR A 140 12.63 -29.27 17.75
CA THR A 140 12.59 -28.28 16.66
C THR A 140 14.00 -28.13 16.09
N ASP A 141 14.14 -28.27 14.78
CA ASP A 141 15.41 -28.17 14.04
C ASP A 141 15.08 -27.78 12.58
N PRO A 142 15.71 -26.76 11.99
CA PRO A 142 15.48 -26.38 10.58
C PRO A 142 15.58 -27.55 9.58
N LYS A 143 16.41 -28.57 9.87
CA LYS A 143 16.55 -29.79 9.05
C LYS A 143 15.33 -30.72 9.06
N ILE A 144 14.38 -30.49 9.96
CA ILE A 144 13.09 -31.22 10.00
C ILE A 144 12.11 -30.67 8.96
N LEU A 145 12.31 -29.44 8.47
CA LEU A 145 11.41 -28.84 7.48
C LEU A 145 11.49 -29.61 6.14
N PRO A 146 10.36 -30.03 5.56
CA PRO A 146 10.32 -30.62 4.22
C PRO A 146 10.86 -29.67 3.15
N GLY A 147 11.64 -30.19 2.20
CA GLY A 147 12.23 -29.38 1.13
C GLY A 147 11.25 -29.02 0.01
N THR A 148 10.19 -29.82 -0.17
CA THR A 148 9.14 -29.57 -1.17
C THR A 148 7.79 -30.02 -0.64
N VAL A 149 6.77 -29.22 -0.86
CA VAL A 149 5.37 -29.53 -0.51
C VAL A 149 4.50 -29.37 -1.75
N ILE A 150 3.74 -30.42 -2.08
CA ILE A 150 2.77 -30.44 -3.17
C ILE A 150 1.37 -30.47 -2.54
N TYR A 151 0.71 -29.33 -2.53
CA TYR A 151 -0.71 -29.22 -2.22
C TYR A 151 -1.51 -29.51 -3.49
N ASP A 152 -1.96 -30.76 -3.63
CA ASP A 152 -2.99 -31.11 -4.60
C ASP A 152 -4.35 -31.16 -3.91
N VAL A 153 -5.21 -30.22 -4.27
CA VAL A 153 -6.55 -30.07 -3.68
C VAL A 153 -7.41 -31.31 -3.91
N ASP A 154 -7.18 -32.07 -4.99
CA ASP A 154 -7.94 -33.29 -5.31
C ASP A 154 -7.82 -34.35 -4.20
N PHE A 155 -6.69 -34.43 -3.48
CA PHE A 155 -6.55 -35.35 -2.34
C PHE A 155 -7.31 -34.93 -1.08
N THR A 156 -7.77 -33.68 -0.99
CA THR A 156 -8.62 -33.21 0.13
C THR A 156 -10.10 -33.48 -0.08
N MET A 157 -10.53 -33.78 -1.31
CA MET A 157 -11.94 -33.99 -1.65
C MET A 157 -12.58 -35.15 -0.88
N SER A 158 -11.76 -36.16 -0.52
CA SER A 158 -12.17 -37.35 0.24
C SER A 158 -12.11 -37.17 1.77
N LEU A 159 -11.60 -36.04 2.28
CA LEU A 159 -11.47 -35.81 3.72
C LEU A 159 -12.86 -35.67 4.37
N PRO A 160 -13.22 -36.48 5.38
CA PRO A 160 -14.54 -36.41 6.00
C PRO A 160 -14.87 -35.03 6.57
N VAL A 161 -16.15 -34.63 6.51
CA VAL A 161 -16.62 -33.29 6.90
C VAL A 161 -16.24 -32.92 8.33
N GLY A 162 -16.49 -33.82 9.30
CA GLY A 162 -16.15 -33.58 10.71
C GLY A 162 -14.65 -33.34 10.92
N MET A 163 -13.79 -34.13 10.27
CA MET A 163 -12.33 -33.95 10.32
C MET A 163 -11.85 -32.72 9.56
N SER A 164 -12.53 -32.34 8.48
CA SER A 164 -12.28 -31.11 7.75
C SER A 164 -12.54 -29.90 8.67
N ALA A 165 -13.65 -29.90 9.40
CA ALA A 165 -14.00 -28.87 10.36
C ALA A 165 -13.00 -28.80 11.53
N THR A 166 -12.75 -29.91 12.24
CA THR A 166 -11.86 -29.88 13.43
C THR A 166 -10.40 -29.63 13.07
N SER A 167 -9.90 -30.21 11.97
CA SER A 167 -8.55 -29.92 11.47
C SER A 167 -8.42 -28.47 10.99
N GLY A 168 -9.46 -27.90 10.38
CA GLY A 168 -9.47 -26.51 9.94
C GLY A 168 -9.46 -25.52 11.11
N VAL A 169 -10.20 -25.81 12.19
CA VAL A 169 -10.14 -24.99 13.43
C VAL A 169 -8.79 -25.13 14.13
N ASN A 170 -8.15 -26.31 14.07
CA ASN A 170 -6.76 -26.46 14.53
C ASN A 170 -5.79 -25.57 13.73
N ALA A 171 -5.93 -25.48 12.40
CA ALA A 171 -5.16 -24.54 11.60
C ALA A 171 -5.43 -23.08 11.99
N ILE A 172 -6.69 -22.67 12.15
CA ILE A 172 -7.05 -21.33 12.67
C ILE A 172 -6.35 -21.06 14.00
N ALA A 173 -6.27 -22.04 14.90
CA ALA A 173 -5.58 -21.88 16.19
C ALA A 173 -4.08 -21.56 16.04
N HIS A 174 -3.39 -22.11 15.04
CA HIS A 174 -1.99 -21.79 14.73
C HIS A 174 -1.83 -20.31 14.37
N ALA A 175 -2.68 -19.81 13.49
CA ALA A 175 -2.67 -18.40 13.07
C ALA A 175 -3.10 -17.46 14.21
N VAL A 176 -4.10 -17.83 15.01
CA VAL A 176 -4.55 -16.98 16.13
C VAL A 176 -3.48 -16.81 17.20
N GLU A 177 -2.77 -17.87 17.60
CA GLU A 177 -1.64 -17.71 18.53
C GLU A 177 -0.50 -16.88 17.91
N ALA A 178 -0.31 -16.93 16.59
CA ALA A 178 0.68 -16.12 15.90
C ALA A 178 0.39 -14.61 15.94
N LEU A 179 -0.88 -14.20 16.04
CA LEU A 179 -1.28 -12.78 16.19
C LEU A 179 -0.79 -12.14 17.51
N TYR A 180 -0.42 -12.94 18.51
CA TYR A 180 0.08 -12.48 19.81
C TYR A 180 1.35 -13.22 20.27
N ALA A 181 2.06 -13.89 19.36
CA ALA A 181 3.29 -14.62 19.69
C ALA A 181 4.42 -13.66 20.12
N ARG A 182 5.29 -14.10 21.03
CA ARG A 182 6.41 -13.27 21.55
C ARG A 182 7.37 -12.81 20.45
N ASN A 183 7.55 -13.64 19.43
CA ASN A 183 8.34 -13.36 18.24
C ASN A 183 7.43 -13.19 17.00
N GLY A 184 6.20 -12.71 17.21
CA GLY A 184 5.32 -12.25 16.15
C GLY A 184 6.00 -11.19 15.30
N ASN A 185 5.63 -11.12 14.02
CA ASN A 185 6.16 -10.16 13.06
C ASN A 185 5.11 -9.81 12.00
N PRO A 186 5.25 -8.69 11.27
CA PRO A 186 4.24 -8.24 10.31
C PRO A 186 3.93 -9.28 9.23
N ILE A 187 4.95 -9.96 8.71
CA ILE A 187 4.80 -10.97 7.65
C ILE A 187 3.95 -12.15 8.14
N ILE A 188 4.27 -12.71 9.31
CA ILE A 188 3.48 -13.80 9.89
C ILE A 188 2.10 -13.32 10.34
N ARG A 189 1.94 -12.06 10.77
CA ARG A 189 0.62 -11.47 11.06
C ARG A 189 -0.26 -11.41 9.81
N LEU A 190 0.28 -10.99 8.66
CA LEU A 190 -0.43 -10.99 7.38
C LEU A 190 -0.87 -12.40 6.98
N LEU A 191 0.05 -13.38 7.01
CA LEU A 191 -0.28 -14.78 6.71
C LEU A 191 -1.30 -15.37 7.70
N ALA A 192 -1.25 -14.98 8.97
CA ALA A 192 -2.19 -15.43 9.99
C ALA A 192 -3.60 -14.90 9.70
N LEU A 193 -3.76 -13.60 9.45
CA LEU A 193 -5.07 -12.99 9.18
C LEU A 193 -5.69 -13.56 7.91
N GLU A 194 -4.91 -13.74 6.84
CA GLU A 194 -5.43 -14.34 5.61
C GLU A 194 -5.74 -15.84 5.78
N GLY A 195 -4.89 -16.60 6.49
CA GLY A 195 -5.18 -18.00 6.82
C GLY A 195 -6.47 -18.18 7.61
N ILE A 196 -6.73 -17.29 8.59
CA ILE A 196 -7.98 -17.25 9.36
C ILE A 196 -9.17 -16.93 8.45
N ARG A 197 -9.08 -15.87 7.63
CA ARG A 197 -10.15 -15.42 6.72
C ARG A 197 -10.52 -16.52 5.71
N SER A 198 -9.52 -17.11 5.06
CA SER A 198 -9.66 -18.22 4.13
C SER A 198 -10.36 -19.43 4.76
N LEU A 199 -9.90 -19.92 5.94
CA LEU A 199 -10.51 -21.06 6.62
C LEU A 199 -11.90 -20.75 7.18
N ALA A 200 -12.11 -19.58 7.79
CA ALA A 200 -13.41 -19.18 8.35
C ALA A 200 -14.50 -19.04 7.26
N THR A 201 -14.09 -18.72 6.03
CA THR A 201 -14.97 -18.68 4.85
C THR A 201 -15.19 -20.09 4.27
N ALA A 202 -14.13 -20.86 4.09
CA ALA A 202 -14.17 -22.16 3.42
C ALA A 202 -14.85 -23.27 4.22
N LEU A 203 -14.59 -23.36 5.54
CA LEU A 203 -15.03 -24.49 6.35
C LEU A 203 -16.57 -24.60 6.47
N PRO A 204 -17.34 -23.50 6.67
CA PRO A 204 -18.79 -23.55 6.62
C PRO A 204 -19.35 -24.02 5.27
N GLU A 205 -18.67 -23.71 4.16
CA GLU A 205 -19.08 -24.18 2.83
C GLU A 205 -18.74 -25.67 2.63
N ILE A 206 -17.59 -26.15 3.10
CA ILE A 206 -17.28 -27.60 3.11
C ILE A 206 -18.29 -28.40 3.92
N VAL A 207 -18.84 -27.83 5.02
CA VAL A 207 -19.88 -28.50 5.82
C VAL A 207 -21.22 -28.58 5.08
N LYS A 208 -21.57 -27.58 4.26
CA LYS A 208 -22.78 -27.59 3.43
C LYS A 208 -22.62 -28.43 2.16
N ASN A 209 -21.47 -28.33 1.51
CA ASN A 209 -21.13 -28.89 0.20
C ASN A 209 -19.69 -29.46 0.25
N PRO A 210 -19.52 -30.70 0.72
CA PRO A 210 -18.19 -31.32 0.88
C PRO A 210 -17.42 -31.50 -0.44
N SER A 211 -18.16 -31.49 -1.55
CA SER A 211 -17.70 -31.56 -2.94
C SER A 211 -17.35 -30.20 -3.56
N SER A 212 -17.49 -29.08 -2.84
CA SER A 212 -17.09 -27.75 -3.32
C SER A 212 -15.57 -27.69 -3.52
N ARG A 213 -15.13 -27.74 -4.79
CA ARG A 213 -13.71 -27.66 -5.15
C ARG A 213 -13.10 -26.34 -4.68
N ASP A 214 -13.79 -25.22 -4.89
CA ASP A 214 -13.28 -23.90 -4.53
C ASP A 214 -13.11 -23.74 -3.01
N ALA A 215 -14.08 -24.23 -2.22
CA ALA A 215 -13.95 -24.24 -0.77
C ALA A 215 -12.82 -25.17 -0.30
N ARG A 216 -12.62 -26.33 -0.94
CA ARG A 216 -11.50 -27.24 -0.65
C ARG A 216 -10.14 -26.59 -0.97
N SER A 217 -10.06 -25.85 -2.07
CA SER A 217 -8.88 -25.08 -2.47
C SER A 217 -8.58 -23.99 -1.44
N LEU A 218 -9.57 -23.16 -1.11
CA LEU A 218 -9.44 -22.07 -0.14
C LEU A 218 -9.09 -22.58 1.27
N ALA A 219 -9.66 -23.72 1.70
CA ALA A 219 -9.29 -24.36 2.97
C ALA A 219 -7.86 -24.89 2.98
N LEU A 220 -7.38 -25.49 1.88
CA LEU A 220 -6.00 -25.98 1.79
C LEU A 220 -4.99 -24.83 1.73
N TYR A 221 -5.35 -23.73 1.04
CA TYR A 221 -4.57 -22.48 1.03
C TYR A 221 -4.49 -21.87 2.44
N GLY A 222 -5.61 -21.68 3.13
CA GLY A 222 -5.61 -21.16 4.50
C GLY A 222 -4.84 -22.07 5.47
N ALA A 223 -4.95 -23.39 5.32
CA ALA A 223 -4.18 -24.35 6.11
C ALA A 223 -2.65 -24.23 5.88
N TRP A 224 -2.21 -23.98 4.65
CA TRP A 224 -0.82 -23.71 4.32
C TRP A 224 -0.30 -22.45 5.04
N LEU A 225 -1.06 -21.36 5.00
CA LEU A 225 -0.68 -20.11 5.69
C LEU A 225 -0.62 -20.30 7.21
N CYS A 226 -1.63 -20.95 7.79
CA CYS A 226 -1.66 -21.30 9.20
C CYS A 226 -0.51 -22.22 9.65
N GLY A 227 -0.14 -23.21 8.83
CA GLY A 227 1.03 -24.07 9.06
C GLY A 227 2.34 -23.28 9.01
N THR A 228 2.44 -22.31 8.11
CA THR A 228 3.59 -21.39 8.03
C THR A 228 3.71 -20.54 9.29
N CYS A 229 2.58 -20.07 9.84
CA CYS A 229 2.55 -19.38 11.13
C CYS A 229 3.09 -20.26 12.27
N LEU A 230 2.60 -21.50 12.39
CA LEU A 230 3.11 -22.49 13.37
C LEU A 230 4.61 -22.77 13.21
N GLY A 231 5.12 -22.73 11.98
CA GLY A 231 6.52 -22.99 11.66
C GLY A 231 7.48 -21.83 11.97
N SER A 232 6.96 -20.62 12.14
CA SER A 232 7.76 -19.39 12.25
C SER A 232 7.73 -18.73 13.62
N VAL A 233 6.65 -18.89 14.41
CA VAL A 233 6.51 -18.21 15.71
C VAL A 233 6.17 -19.14 16.87
N GLY A 234 6.49 -18.72 18.08
CA GLY A 234 6.27 -19.48 19.31
C GLY A 234 4.80 -19.53 19.71
N MET A 235 4.25 -20.75 19.81
CA MET A 235 2.92 -21.00 20.35
C MET A 235 2.87 -20.81 21.88
N SER A 236 1.68 -20.63 22.43
CA SER A 236 1.45 -20.20 23.81
C SER A 236 0.33 -21.00 24.51
N ILE A 237 -0.50 -20.35 25.32
CA ILE A 237 -1.51 -21.00 26.19
C ILE A 237 -2.39 -22.02 25.45
N HIS A 238 -2.82 -21.75 24.20
CA HIS A 238 -3.73 -22.65 23.49
C HIS A 238 -3.06 -23.99 23.18
N HIS A 239 -1.92 -23.98 22.49
CA HIS A 239 -1.23 -25.23 22.14
C HIS A 239 -0.69 -25.95 23.37
N LYS A 240 -0.21 -25.22 24.36
CA LYS A 240 0.27 -25.80 25.62
C LYS A 240 -0.85 -26.54 26.35
N LEU A 241 -2.03 -25.90 26.47
CA LEU A 241 -3.18 -26.53 27.11
C LEU A 241 -3.71 -27.72 26.30
N CYS A 242 -3.79 -27.62 24.96
CA CYS A 242 -4.21 -28.74 24.12
C CYS A 242 -3.25 -29.94 24.19
N HIS A 243 -1.93 -29.70 24.25
CA HIS A 243 -0.95 -30.77 24.47
C HIS A 243 -1.05 -31.38 25.86
N THR A 244 -1.25 -30.57 26.92
CA THR A 244 -1.46 -31.06 28.28
C THR A 244 -2.71 -31.93 28.37
N LEU A 245 -3.84 -31.45 27.85
CA LEU A 245 -5.12 -32.15 27.92
C LEU A 245 -5.13 -33.41 27.04
N GLY A 246 -4.68 -33.30 25.78
CA GLY A 246 -4.59 -34.44 24.86
C GLY A 246 -3.66 -35.54 25.37
N GLY A 247 -2.46 -35.18 25.84
CA GLY A 247 -1.48 -36.15 26.32
C GLY A 247 -1.80 -36.77 27.69
N SER A 248 -2.49 -36.04 28.58
CA SER A 248 -2.76 -36.53 29.95
C SER A 248 -4.07 -37.31 30.08
N PHE A 249 -5.00 -37.13 29.14
CA PHE A 249 -6.37 -37.66 29.20
C PHE A 249 -6.81 -38.36 27.90
N ASP A 250 -5.88 -38.66 27.00
CA ASP A 250 -6.10 -39.37 25.72
C ASP A 250 -7.18 -38.74 24.83
N LEU A 251 -7.22 -37.39 24.80
CA LEU A 251 -8.25 -36.65 24.08
C LEU A 251 -7.92 -36.49 22.59
N PRO A 252 -8.92 -36.63 21.69
CA PRO A 252 -8.72 -36.49 20.26
C PRO A 252 -8.20 -35.09 19.90
N HIS A 253 -7.14 -35.05 19.10
CA HIS A 253 -6.26 -33.87 18.97
C HIS A 253 -6.97 -32.65 18.37
N ALA A 254 -7.56 -32.78 17.18
CA ALA A 254 -8.18 -31.66 16.46
C ALA A 254 -9.43 -31.13 17.19
N GLU A 255 -10.19 -32.06 17.78
CA GLU A 255 -11.36 -31.82 18.62
C GLU A 255 -10.99 -31.05 19.90
N THR A 256 -9.86 -31.40 20.55
CA THR A 256 -9.35 -30.68 21.71
C THR A 256 -8.98 -29.24 21.35
N HIS A 257 -8.28 -29.03 20.23
CA HIS A 257 -8.01 -27.68 19.73
C HIS A 257 -9.31 -26.91 19.43
N THR A 258 -10.28 -27.56 18.80
CA THR A 258 -11.59 -26.99 18.48
C THR A 258 -12.35 -26.52 19.73
N ALA A 259 -12.34 -27.33 20.79
CA ALA A 259 -13.01 -27.01 22.05
C ALA A 259 -12.27 -25.91 22.84
N VAL A 260 -10.94 -25.98 22.95
CA VAL A 260 -10.14 -25.08 23.80
C VAL A 260 -10.01 -23.67 23.22
N LEU A 261 -10.00 -23.50 21.90
CA LEU A 261 -9.62 -22.24 21.23
C LEU A 261 -10.38 -21.00 21.72
N PRO A 262 -11.73 -20.97 21.82
CA PRO A 262 -12.43 -19.77 22.29
C PRO A 262 -12.06 -19.39 23.73
N HIS A 263 -11.77 -20.38 24.57
CA HIS A 263 -11.47 -20.17 25.98
C HIS A 263 -10.03 -19.71 26.21
N ALA A 264 -9.07 -20.25 25.44
CA ALA A 264 -7.68 -19.81 25.44
C ALA A 264 -7.54 -18.36 24.98
N ILE A 265 -8.22 -17.99 23.89
CA ILE A 265 -8.25 -16.59 23.41
C ILE A 265 -8.92 -15.69 24.45
N SER A 266 -10.06 -16.11 25.02
CA SER A 266 -10.77 -15.34 26.06
C SER A 266 -9.95 -15.12 27.33
N TYR A 267 -9.06 -16.05 27.68
CA TYR A 267 -8.09 -15.87 28.75
C TYR A 267 -7.14 -14.71 28.44
N ASN A 268 -6.57 -14.69 27.23
CA ASN A 268 -5.61 -13.68 26.82
C ASN A 268 -6.23 -12.32 26.52
N ALA A 269 -7.50 -12.25 26.09
CA ALA A 269 -8.16 -11.05 25.57
C ALA A 269 -7.87 -9.72 26.32
N PRO A 270 -7.82 -9.65 27.67
CA PRO A 270 -7.47 -8.42 28.39
C PRO A 270 -6.04 -7.90 28.16
N SER A 271 -5.15 -8.75 27.66
CA SER A 271 -3.71 -8.48 27.43
C SER A 271 -3.32 -8.50 25.94
N ILE A 272 -4.28 -8.71 25.02
CA ILE A 272 -4.02 -8.76 23.56
C ILE A 272 -5.07 -7.99 22.72
N PRO A 273 -5.47 -6.75 23.09
CA PRO A 273 -6.58 -6.04 22.43
C PRO A 273 -6.43 -5.92 20.90
N ASP A 274 -5.21 -5.67 20.40
CA ASP A 274 -4.96 -5.50 18.96
C ASP A 274 -4.98 -6.81 18.17
N ALA A 275 -4.70 -7.94 18.83
CA ALA A 275 -4.93 -9.26 18.25
C ALA A 275 -6.42 -9.62 18.26
N MET A 276 -7.16 -9.23 19.31
CA MET A 276 -8.62 -9.41 19.37
C MET A 276 -9.34 -8.59 18.30
N LYS A 277 -8.94 -7.34 18.06
CA LYS A 277 -9.50 -6.49 17.01
C LYS A 277 -9.27 -7.11 15.62
N ALA A 278 -8.02 -7.41 15.27
CA ALA A 278 -7.70 -7.98 13.96
C ALA A 278 -8.31 -9.38 13.75
N LEU A 279 -8.43 -10.19 14.81
CA LEU A 279 -9.16 -11.46 14.74
C LEU A 279 -10.66 -11.26 14.50
N ALA A 280 -11.27 -10.20 15.05
CA ALA A 280 -12.66 -9.87 14.77
C ALA A 280 -12.84 -9.44 13.30
N GLU A 281 -11.92 -8.65 12.77
CA GLU A 281 -11.91 -8.20 11.36
C GLU A 281 -11.71 -9.38 10.38
N ALA A 282 -10.90 -10.38 10.73
CA ALA A 282 -10.68 -11.58 9.91
C ALA A 282 -11.82 -12.62 9.98
N LEU A 283 -12.72 -12.55 10.97
CA LEU A 283 -13.80 -13.53 11.18
C LEU A 283 -15.15 -13.02 10.62
N PRO A 284 -15.75 -13.73 9.64
CA PRO A 284 -17.09 -13.39 9.13
C PRO A 284 -18.15 -13.36 10.24
N GLU A 285 -19.05 -12.37 10.18
CA GLU A 285 -20.15 -12.16 11.14
C GLU A 285 -19.70 -11.94 12.61
N SER A 286 -18.46 -11.52 12.86
CA SER A 286 -17.94 -11.20 14.19
C SER A 286 -18.64 -10.03 14.89
N LYS A 287 -19.16 -9.06 14.13
CA LYS A 287 -19.72 -7.79 14.64
C LYS A 287 -18.72 -7.02 15.54
N GLY A 288 -17.42 -7.14 15.25
CA GLY A 288 -16.35 -6.52 16.04
C GLY A 288 -15.95 -7.27 17.32
N ASP A 289 -16.55 -8.43 17.61
CA ASP A 289 -16.15 -9.31 18.73
C ASP A 289 -15.60 -10.64 18.17
N ALA A 290 -14.31 -10.87 18.34
CA ALA A 290 -13.63 -12.09 17.91
C ALA A 290 -14.16 -13.37 18.58
N ILE A 291 -14.59 -13.28 19.85
CA ILE A 291 -15.19 -14.41 20.56
C ILE A 291 -16.60 -14.67 20.01
N HIS A 292 -17.35 -13.63 19.64
CA HIS A 292 -18.62 -13.80 18.93
C HIS A 292 -18.40 -14.50 17.58
N GLY A 293 -17.52 -13.97 16.73
CA GLY A 293 -17.21 -14.52 15.40
C GLY A 293 -16.76 -15.98 15.46
N LEU A 294 -15.89 -16.33 16.40
CA LEU A 294 -15.44 -17.72 16.56
C LEU A 294 -16.58 -18.64 17.03
N ASN A 295 -17.46 -18.18 17.92
CA ASN A 295 -18.64 -18.96 18.31
C ASN A 295 -19.66 -19.11 17.17
N VAL A 296 -19.81 -18.11 16.29
CA VAL A 296 -20.62 -18.20 15.06
C VAL A 296 -20.03 -19.24 14.12
N LEU A 297 -18.72 -19.19 13.86
CA LEU A 297 -18.00 -20.19 13.06
C LEU A 297 -18.19 -21.61 13.61
N LEU A 298 -17.88 -21.85 14.89
CA LEU A 298 -18.05 -23.16 15.54
C LEU A 298 -19.51 -23.66 15.56
N SER A 299 -20.49 -22.75 15.43
CA SER A 299 -21.91 -23.12 15.30
C SER A 299 -22.24 -23.56 13.88
N LYS A 300 -21.74 -22.87 12.85
CA LYS A 300 -21.86 -23.28 11.45
C LYS A 300 -21.17 -24.63 11.17
N LEU A 301 -20.07 -24.91 11.87
CA LEU A 301 -19.32 -26.16 11.70
C LEU A 301 -19.93 -27.39 12.39
N GLN A 302 -20.97 -27.22 13.22
CA GLN A 302 -21.68 -28.31 13.91
C GLN A 302 -20.77 -29.23 14.76
N VAL A 303 -19.64 -28.72 15.23
CA VAL A 303 -18.65 -29.46 16.03
C VAL A 303 -19.02 -29.53 17.51
N LYS A 304 -18.71 -30.66 18.15
CA LYS A 304 -18.75 -30.82 19.62
C LYS A 304 -17.73 -29.89 20.27
N ARG A 305 -18.07 -29.35 21.45
CA ARG A 305 -17.26 -28.33 22.15
C ARG A 305 -16.96 -28.65 23.61
N ALA A 306 -17.47 -29.77 24.15
CA ALA A 306 -17.31 -30.13 25.55
C ALA A 306 -16.32 -31.29 25.71
N LEU A 307 -15.27 -31.15 26.55
CA LEU A 307 -14.28 -32.23 26.74
C LEU A 307 -14.91 -33.49 27.37
N LYS A 308 -16.01 -33.35 28.11
CA LYS A 308 -16.81 -34.48 28.61
C LYS A 308 -17.35 -35.37 27.48
N ASP A 309 -17.65 -34.80 26.31
CA ASP A 309 -18.19 -35.53 25.15
C ASP A 309 -17.11 -36.36 24.42
N PHE A 310 -15.87 -36.23 24.88
CA PHE A 310 -14.66 -36.93 24.43
C PHE A 310 -13.99 -37.76 25.54
N GLY A 311 -14.65 -37.93 26.70
CA GLY A 311 -14.20 -38.82 27.77
C GLY A 311 -13.46 -38.17 28.95
N MET A 312 -13.19 -36.87 28.93
CA MET A 312 -12.60 -36.19 30.09
C MET A 312 -13.56 -36.17 31.28
N LYS A 313 -13.12 -36.59 32.46
CA LYS A 313 -13.93 -36.55 33.68
C LYS A 313 -13.86 -35.18 34.37
N GLU A 314 -14.84 -34.89 35.23
CA GLU A 314 -14.85 -33.66 36.03
C GLU A 314 -13.74 -33.66 37.11
N GLU A 315 -13.44 -34.83 37.69
CA GLU A 315 -12.35 -35.01 38.67
C GLU A 315 -10.94 -34.71 38.10
N ASP A 316 -10.77 -34.83 36.78
CA ASP A 316 -9.50 -34.59 36.08
C ASP A 316 -9.22 -33.09 35.83
N ILE A 317 -10.18 -32.19 36.09
CA ILE A 317 -10.02 -30.74 35.86
C ILE A 317 -8.89 -30.14 36.71
N ASP A 318 -8.83 -30.49 37.99
CA ASP A 318 -7.78 -30.01 38.91
C ASP A 318 -6.39 -30.51 38.48
N LYS A 319 -6.29 -31.81 38.19
CA LYS A 319 -5.07 -32.43 37.65
C LYS A 319 -4.62 -31.76 36.34
N GLY A 320 -5.56 -31.44 35.45
CA GLY A 320 -5.29 -30.72 34.20
C GLY A 320 -4.73 -29.31 34.45
N ALA A 321 -5.27 -28.59 35.43
CA ALA A 321 -4.78 -27.27 35.82
C ALA A 321 -3.38 -27.34 36.45
N ASP A 322 -3.13 -28.30 37.34
CA ASP A 322 -1.83 -28.52 37.98
C ASP A 322 -0.73 -28.82 36.95
N ILE A 323 -1.01 -29.71 36.00
CA ILE A 323 -0.06 -30.02 34.91
C ILE A 323 0.16 -28.79 34.02
N ALA A 324 -0.91 -28.05 33.67
CA ALA A 324 -0.81 -26.88 32.80
C ALA A 324 0.04 -25.73 33.39
N VAL A 325 0.10 -25.58 34.72
CA VAL A 325 0.95 -24.58 35.39
C VAL A 325 2.31 -25.10 35.86
N SER A 326 2.54 -26.42 35.81
CA SER A 326 3.77 -27.05 36.33
C SER A 326 5.07 -26.60 35.66
N ASN A 327 5.00 -26.19 34.40
CA ASN A 327 6.15 -25.78 33.60
C ASN A 327 5.92 -24.35 33.09
N PRO A 328 6.67 -23.35 33.59
CA PRO A 328 6.55 -21.97 33.10
C PRO A 328 6.84 -21.86 31.60
N TYR A 329 5.95 -21.19 30.87
CA TYR A 329 6.14 -20.79 29.48
C TYR A 329 5.60 -19.36 29.28
N TRP A 330 6.05 -18.71 28.22
CA TRP A 330 5.62 -17.35 27.92
C TRP A 330 4.19 -17.31 27.36
N ASN A 331 3.39 -16.38 27.86
CA ASN A 331 2.06 -16.03 27.38
C ASN A 331 1.79 -14.53 27.68
N PRO A 332 1.05 -13.78 26.85
CA PRO A 332 0.85 -12.33 27.05
C PRO A 332 0.19 -11.97 28.39
N ARG A 333 -0.68 -12.85 28.89
CA ARG A 333 -1.24 -12.79 30.24
C ARG A 333 -0.52 -13.80 31.13
N GLU A 334 -0.18 -13.43 32.36
CA GLU A 334 0.40 -14.36 33.33
C GLU A 334 -0.46 -15.63 33.49
N ILE A 335 0.18 -16.79 33.49
CA ILE A 335 -0.47 -18.10 33.66
C ILE A 335 -0.66 -18.37 35.16
N GLN A 336 -1.91 -18.41 35.62
CA GLN A 336 -2.26 -18.60 37.04
C GLN A 336 -3.21 -19.79 37.21
N ARG A 337 -2.98 -20.63 38.24
CA ARG A 337 -3.71 -21.90 38.45
C ARG A 337 -5.22 -21.75 38.43
N GLU A 338 -5.79 -20.88 39.26
CA GLU A 338 -7.25 -20.76 39.38
C GLU A 338 -7.93 -20.25 38.10
N PRO A 339 -7.42 -19.19 37.43
CA PRO A 339 -7.87 -18.83 36.08
C PRO A 339 -7.78 -19.97 35.04
N ILE A 340 -6.72 -20.79 35.05
CA ILE A 340 -6.58 -21.95 34.15
C ILE A 340 -7.57 -23.06 34.52
N ARG A 341 -7.79 -23.32 35.80
CA ARG A 341 -8.78 -24.29 36.29
C ARG A 341 -10.19 -23.92 35.85
N GLU A 342 -10.57 -22.65 35.98
CA GLU A 342 -11.86 -22.14 35.49
C GLU A 342 -11.98 -22.19 33.96
N LEU A 343 -10.88 -21.94 33.23
CA LEU A 343 -10.82 -22.13 31.78
C LEU A 343 -11.15 -23.59 31.43
N ILE A 344 -10.39 -24.56 31.97
CA ILE A 344 -10.59 -26.00 31.72
C ILE A 344 -12.01 -26.44 32.08
N ARG A 345 -12.54 -25.99 33.23
CA ARG A 345 -13.92 -26.30 33.66
C ARG A 345 -14.98 -25.81 32.66
N ARG A 346 -14.77 -24.65 32.02
CA ARG A 346 -15.68 -24.14 30.98
C ARG A 346 -15.60 -24.95 29.69
N VAL A 347 -14.38 -25.33 29.24
CA VAL A 347 -14.20 -26.21 28.08
C VAL A 347 -14.81 -27.58 28.34
N TRP A 348 -14.59 -28.15 29.53
CA TRP A 348 -15.15 -29.44 29.93
C TRP A 348 -16.68 -29.44 29.85
N ALA A 349 -17.32 -28.38 30.33
CA ALA A 349 -18.77 -28.23 30.29
C ALA A 349 -19.35 -27.89 28.90
N GLY A 350 -18.53 -27.38 27.97
CA GLY A 350 -18.94 -26.91 26.64
C GLY A 350 -19.72 -25.58 26.67
N ARG A 351 -19.44 -24.69 27.62
CA ARG A 351 -20.16 -23.41 27.77
C ARG A 351 -19.58 -22.34 26.84
N ASN A 352 -20.41 -21.58 26.15
CA ASN A 352 -19.94 -20.38 25.45
C ASN A 352 -19.32 -19.38 26.45
N TRP A 353 -18.24 -18.71 26.06
CA TRP A 353 -17.74 -17.53 26.79
C TRP A 353 -18.66 -16.34 26.52
N PRO A 354 -19.03 -15.54 27.55
CA PRO A 354 -19.90 -14.38 27.33
C PRO A 354 -19.16 -13.29 26.52
N ALA A 355 -19.80 -12.83 25.44
CA ALA A 355 -19.42 -11.62 24.73
C ALA A 355 -19.36 -10.43 25.70
N ASN A 356 -18.49 -9.45 25.44
CA ASN A 356 -17.94 -8.57 26.48
C ASN A 356 -19.00 -7.64 27.14
N THR A 357 -19.60 -8.06 28.27
CA THR A 357 -20.53 -7.23 29.07
C THR A 357 -20.24 -7.17 30.57
N ALA A 358 -19.20 -7.85 31.08
CA ALA A 358 -19.09 -8.13 32.53
C ALA A 358 -17.66 -8.06 33.14
N VAL A 359 -16.79 -7.16 32.67
CA VAL A 359 -15.45 -6.93 33.29
C VAL A 359 -15.30 -5.51 33.88
N ARG A 360 -16.30 -4.62 33.76
CA ARG A 360 -16.24 -3.26 34.34
C ARG A 360 -16.28 -3.18 35.88
N ASN A 361 -16.64 -4.26 36.60
CA ASN A 361 -17.03 -4.19 38.01
C ASN A 361 -16.11 -4.91 39.04
N SER A 362 -14.91 -5.38 38.67
CA SER A 362 -14.03 -6.12 39.62
C SER A 362 -12.61 -5.56 39.83
N CYS A 363 -12.21 -4.48 39.15
CA CYS A 363 -10.86 -3.91 39.29
C CYS A 363 -10.78 -2.67 40.23
N ALA A 364 -11.91 -2.15 40.70
CA ALA A 364 -12.00 -0.84 41.36
C ALA A 364 -11.63 -0.80 42.86
N GLN A 365 -11.16 -1.90 43.47
CA GLN A 365 -10.94 -2.00 44.93
C GLN A 365 -9.51 -2.31 45.39
N ALA A 366 -8.55 -2.58 44.49
CA ALA A 366 -7.25 -3.14 44.88
C ALA A 366 -6.05 -2.18 44.92
N LEU A 367 -6.13 -0.97 44.33
CA LEU A 367 -4.97 -0.09 44.13
C LEU A 367 -5.15 1.30 44.76
N SER A 368 -5.29 1.34 46.08
CA SER A 368 -4.99 2.54 46.88
C SER A 368 -3.87 2.25 47.90
N ARG A 369 -2.62 2.52 47.50
CA ARG A 369 -1.48 2.86 48.40
C ARG A 369 -0.21 3.17 47.61
N ASN A 370 0.19 4.45 47.63
CA ASN A 370 1.57 4.98 47.83
C ASN A 370 2.75 4.00 47.56
N LYS A 371 3.83 4.35 46.85
CA LYS A 371 4.48 5.66 46.70
C LYS A 371 5.79 5.53 45.89
N MET A 372 6.26 6.67 45.36
CA MET A 372 7.65 7.01 44.96
C MET A 372 8.26 6.26 43.77
N GLY A 373 8.77 7.03 42.81
CA GLY A 373 9.56 6.53 41.68
C GLY A 373 11.01 7.02 41.73
N ILE A 374 11.82 6.43 40.85
CA ILE A 374 13.14 6.89 40.42
C ILE A 374 13.14 6.74 38.89
N PRO A 375 13.38 7.78 38.08
CA PRO A 375 13.45 7.65 36.63
C PRO A 375 14.91 7.50 36.17
N GLU A 376 15.28 6.30 35.70
CA GLU A 376 16.56 6.09 35.00
C GLU A 376 16.39 6.18 33.48
N VAL A 377 16.90 7.29 32.93
CA VAL A 377 17.74 7.41 31.72
C VAL A 377 17.25 6.89 30.34
N ALA A 378 17.25 7.84 29.39
CA ALA A 378 17.42 7.74 27.93
C ALA A 378 16.28 7.14 27.05
N PRO A 379 15.66 7.95 26.16
CA PRO A 379 14.83 7.44 25.07
C PRO A 379 15.71 6.90 23.92
N VAL A 380 15.58 5.61 23.61
CA VAL A 380 16.18 5.01 22.41
C VAL A 380 15.26 5.30 21.21
N LEU A 381 15.79 6.04 20.25
CA LEU A 381 15.11 6.40 19.00
C LEU A 381 15.26 5.29 17.94
N SER A 382 14.20 4.51 17.73
CA SER A 382 14.05 3.71 16.51
C SER A 382 12.58 3.41 16.22
N THR A 383 11.97 4.20 15.32
CA THR A 383 10.71 3.84 14.64
C THR A 383 11.05 3.02 13.38
N PRO A 384 10.64 1.75 13.27
CA PRO A 384 10.87 0.92 12.08
C PRO A 384 9.75 1.05 11.04
N ASP A 385 10.09 0.63 9.81
CA ASP A 385 9.35 0.81 8.55
C ASP A 385 8.43 -0.37 8.20
N ASP A 386 7.12 -0.10 8.02
CA ASP A 386 6.11 -1.02 7.47
C ASP A 386 5.21 -0.21 6.51
N HIS A 387 5.45 -0.27 5.19
CA HIS A 387 4.44 0.08 4.19
C HIS A 387 4.62 -0.78 2.93
N ILE A 388 3.60 -1.58 2.63
CA ILE A 388 3.26 -2.03 1.28
C ILE A 388 1.91 -1.38 0.98
N LEU A 389 1.68 -0.93 -0.26
CA LEU A 389 0.40 -0.38 -0.71
C LEU A 389 -0.75 -1.38 -0.49
N GLU A 390 -1.48 -1.21 0.61
CA GLU A 390 -2.81 -1.79 0.79
C GLU A 390 -3.84 -0.89 0.10
N ALA A 391 -4.80 -1.48 -0.60
CA ALA A 391 -5.95 -0.74 -1.10
C ALA A 391 -6.82 -0.33 0.09
N THR A 392 -6.85 0.96 0.42
CA THR A 392 -7.72 1.49 1.48
C THR A 392 -9.19 1.29 1.13
N GLU A 393 -9.87 0.39 1.83
CA GLU A 393 -11.33 0.43 1.87
C GLU A 393 -11.78 1.78 2.46
N PRO A 394 -12.72 2.50 1.84
CA PRO A 394 -13.09 3.83 2.28
C PRO A 394 -13.76 3.76 3.66
N ILE A 395 -13.15 4.42 4.64
CA ILE A 395 -13.70 4.56 5.98
C ILE A 395 -15.00 5.37 5.88
N VAL A 396 -16.15 4.70 6.05
CA VAL A 396 -17.45 5.36 6.11
C VAL A 396 -17.58 6.06 7.47
N THR A 397 -17.11 7.30 7.55
CA THR A 397 -17.33 8.19 8.69
C THR A 397 -18.84 8.45 8.86
N PRO A 398 -19.35 8.54 10.10
CA PRO A 398 -20.75 8.89 10.34
C PRO A 398 -21.07 10.26 9.75
N ARG A 399 -22.03 10.30 8.82
CA ARG A 399 -22.34 11.51 8.04
C ARG A 399 -23.02 12.58 8.90
N THR A 400 -22.29 13.65 9.21
CA THR A 400 -22.89 14.95 9.55
C THR A 400 -23.15 15.72 8.25
N HIS A 401 -24.41 15.85 7.86
CA HIS A 401 -24.77 16.68 6.71
C HIS A 401 -24.49 18.16 7.02
N LYS A 402 -23.58 18.78 6.25
CA LYS A 402 -23.38 20.23 6.26
C LYS A 402 -24.61 20.92 5.66
N SER A 403 -24.95 22.08 6.20
CA SER A 403 -25.98 22.96 5.63
C SER A 403 -25.50 23.62 4.32
N ASP A 404 -26.45 24.09 3.50
CA ASP A 404 -26.14 24.82 2.27
C ASP A 404 -25.23 26.04 2.52
N GLU A 405 -25.40 26.75 3.64
CA GLU A 405 -24.60 27.93 3.98
C GLU A 405 -23.15 27.53 4.34
N GLU A 406 -22.97 26.46 5.12
CA GLU A 406 -21.64 25.91 5.42
C GLU A 406 -20.94 25.42 4.17
N LEU A 407 -21.68 24.84 3.21
CA LEU A 407 -21.13 24.44 1.90
C LEU A 407 -20.78 25.64 1.02
N ARG A 408 -21.61 26.70 0.98
CA ARG A 408 -21.32 27.96 0.26
C ARG A 408 -20.00 28.57 0.71
N ILE A 409 -19.77 28.62 2.02
CA ILE A 409 -18.55 29.15 2.64
C ILE A 409 -17.38 28.19 2.40
N THR A 410 -17.54 26.90 2.73
CA THR A 410 -16.45 25.91 2.66
C THR A 410 -15.92 25.75 1.24
N TYR A 411 -16.78 25.75 0.22
CA TYR A 411 -16.40 25.55 -1.19
C TYR A 411 -16.35 26.85 -2.01
N ASP A 412 -16.35 28.03 -1.37
CA ASP A 412 -16.24 29.37 -1.99
C ASP A 412 -17.06 29.51 -3.29
N ILE A 413 -18.35 29.14 -3.17
CA ILE A 413 -19.25 28.93 -4.31
C ILE A 413 -19.44 30.21 -5.12
N GLU A 414 -19.56 31.37 -4.46
CA GLU A 414 -19.77 32.67 -5.11
C GLU A 414 -18.57 33.11 -5.94
N ARG A 415 -17.34 32.94 -5.43
CA ARG A 415 -16.12 33.22 -6.18
C ARG A 415 -16.00 32.29 -7.37
N THR A 416 -16.28 30.99 -7.18
CA THR A 416 -16.23 29.98 -8.25
C THR A 416 -17.21 30.32 -9.38
N ILE A 417 -18.46 30.69 -9.05
CA ILE A 417 -19.46 31.17 -10.03
C ILE A 417 -18.95 32.40 -10.79
N LYS A 418 -18.38 33.38 -10.07
CA LYS A 418 -17.86 34.61 -10.65
C LYS A 418 -16.70 34.34 -11.60
N GLU A 419 -15.72 33.53 -11.20
CA GLU A 419 -14.58 33.16 -12.04
C GLU A 419 -15.06 32.38 -13.28
N ILE A 420 -15.99 31.43 -13.14
CA ILE A 420 -16.55 30.69 -14.28
C ILE A 420 -17.23 31.64 -15.29
N LYS A 421 -18.05 32.57 -14.81
CA LYS A 421 -18.72 33.58 -15.67
C LYS A 421 -17.71 34.52 -16.34
N GLN A 422 -16.63 34.89 -15.65
CA GLN A 422 -15.57 35.74 -16.21
C GLN A 422 -14.73 35.02 -17.29
N GLY A 423 -14.40 33.74 -17.07
CA GLY A 423 -13.65 32.93 -18.04
C GLY A 423 -14.45 32.48 -19.26
N ARG A 424 -15.78 32.60 -19.23
CA ARG A 424 -16.72 32.19 -20.31
C ARG A 424 -16.59 30.72 -20.73
N TRP A 425 -16.13 29.86 -19.83
CA TRP A 425 -16.00 28.42 -20.07
C TRP A 425 -17.38 27.76 -20.21
N ARG A 426 -17.55 26.84 -21.16
CA ARG A 426 -18.82 26.15 -21.45
C ARG A 426 -18.87 24.74 -20.86
N LYS A 427 -17.71 24.11 -20.65
CA LYS A 427 -17.55 22.80 -20.01
C LYS A 427 -16.58 22.93 -18.85
N VAL A 428 -17.05 22.66 -17.63
CA VAL A 428 -16.29 22.82 -16.39
C VAL A 428 -16.15 21.46 -15.71
N ALA A 429 -14.92 20.99 -15.52
CA ALA A 429 -14.65 19.81 -14.71
C ALA A 429 -14.49 20.19 -13.24
N LEU A 430 -15.13 19.45 -12.33
CA LEU A 430 -15.05 19.62 -10.88
C LEU A 430 -14.27 18.44 -10.29
N GLN A 431 -13.08 18.70 -9.77
CA GLN A 431 -12.20 17.71 -9.16
C GLN A 431 -12.24 17.84 -7.63
N PHE A 432 -12.62 16.76 -6.95
CA PHE A 432 -12.68 16.68 -5.49
C PHE A 432 -11.72 15.59 -4.99
N PRO A 433 -11.06 15.77 -3.83
CA PRO A 433 -10.40 14.68 -3.13
C PRO A 433 -11.44 13.73 -2.49
N ASP A 434 -11.05 12.49 -2.21
CA ASP A 434 -11.96 11.44 -1.74
C ASP A 434 -12.75 11.82 -0.48
N GLU A 435 -12.13 12.55 0.45
CA GLU A 435 -12.77 13.06 1.67
C GLU A 435 -13.91 14.07 1.40
N MET A 436 -13.93 14.70 0.22
CA MET A 436 -14.92 15.70 -0.21
C MET A 436 -15.91 15.19 -1.27
N LEU A 437 -15.69 14.01 -1.87
CA LEU A 437 -16.63 13.39 -2.81
C LEU A 437 -18.08 13.29 -2.27
N PRO A 438 -18.35 13.06 -0.97
CA PRO A 438 -19.72 13.07 -0.43
C PRO A 438 -20.45 14.42 -0.57
N ASP A 439 -19.74 15.54 -0.55
CA ASP A 439 -20.32 16.90 -0.69
C ASP A 439 -20.51 17.29 -2.17
N ALA A 440 -19.80 16.62 -3.09
CA ALA A 440 -19.73 16.99 -4.51
C ALA A 440 -21.09 17.13 -5.22
N PRO A 441 -22.11 16.26 -5.00
CA PRO A 441 -23.43 16.44 -5.61
C PRO A 441 -24.14 17.72 -5.16
N ARG A 442 -23.96 18.16 -3.91
CA ARG A 442 -24.60 19.38 -3.40
C ARG A 442 -23.85 20.63 -3.84
N VAL A 443 -22.52 20.58 -3.89
CA VAL A 443 -21.68 21.62 -4.50
C VAL A 443 -22.05 21.83 -5.97
N PHE A 444 -22.23 20.74 -6.74
CA PHE A 444 -22.71 20.79 -8.13
C PHE A 444 -24.07 21.50 -8.25
N GLN A 445 -25.04 21.18 -7.39
CA GLN A 445 -26.36 21.82 -7.38
C GLN A 445 -26.29 23.32 -7.06
N LEU A 446 -25.47 23.71 -6.08
CA LEU A 446 -25.28 25.12 -5.70
C LEU A 446 -24.62 25.93 -6.84
N LEU A 447 -23.61 25.37 -7.50
CA LEU A 447 -22.98 25.97 -8.68
C LEU A 447 -23.96 26.07 -9.85
N SER A 448 -24.72 25.01 -10.14
CA SER A 448 -25.72 25.00 -11.22
C SER A 448 -26.76 26.11 -11.02
N ARG A 449 -27.37 26.17 -9.83
CA ARG A 449 -28.34 27.22 -9.44
C ARG A 449 -27.75 28.64 -9.55
N GLY A 450 -26.45 28.81 -9.31
CA GLY A 450 -25.76 30.10 -9.43
C GLY A 450 -25.28 30.45 -10.85
N LEU A 451 -25.09 29.45 -11.72
CA LEU A 451 -24.65 29.58 -13.11
C LEU A 451 -25.82 29.65 -14.11
N GLU A 452 -27.02 29.28 -13.68
CA GLU A 452 -28.26 29.62 -14.37
C GLU A 452 -28.35 31.13 -14.65
N TRP A 453 -28.67 31.47 -15.90
CA TRP A 453 -28.84 32.84 -16.34
C TRP A 453 -30.18 33.39 -15.85
N LEU A 454 -30.23 33.86 -14.61
CA LEU A 454 -31.21 34.85 -14.22
C LEU A 454 -30.82 36.19 -14.84
N ASP A 455 -31.44 36.50 -15.98
CA ASP A 455 -31.62 37.88 -16.44
C ASP A 455 -32.09 38.72 -15.24
N PHE A 456 -31.33 39.75 -14.86
CA PHE A 456 -31.75 40.72 -13.85
C PHE A 456 -33.07 41.37 -14.33
N PRO A 457 -34.22 41.10 -13.70
CA PRO A 457 -35.45 41.72 -14.13
C PRO A 457 -35.41 43.17 -13.69
N GLN A 458 -35.43 44.09 -14.65
CA GLN A 458 -35.72 45.51 -14.39
C GLN A 458 -36.90 45.60 -13.42
N GLN A 459 -36.72 46.32 -12.31
CA GLN A 459 -37.73 46.43 -11.25
C GLN A 459 -39.05 46.99 -11.81
N ARG A 460 -39.98 46.10 -12.17
CA ARG A 460 -41.38 46.46 -12.39
C ARG A 460 -42.00 46.82 -11.04
N VAL A 461 -41.86 48.10 -10.68
CA VAL A 461 -42.63 48.74 -9.63
C VAL A 461 -44.11 48.47 -9.90
N LYS A 462 -44.74 47.62 -9.08
CA LYS A 462 -46.18 47.43 -9.13
C LYS A 462 -46.84 48.75 -8.76
N ALA A 463 -47.72 49.25 -9.62
CA ALA A 463 -48.49 50.46 -9.38
C ALA A 463 -49.43 50.26 -8.17
N ALA A 464 -49.03 50.78 -7.01
CA ALA A 464 -49.95 51.09 -5.92
C ALA A 464 -50.55 52.47 -6.21
N GLN A 465 -51.82 52.51 -6.61
CA GLN A 465 -52.58 53.76 -6.66
C GLN A 465 -52.83 54.23 -5.21
N GLY A 466 -52.08 55.23 -4.77
CA GLY A 466 -52.18 55.80 -3.43
C GLY A 466 -51.73 57.27 -3.43
N THR A 467 -52.69 58.18 -3.49
CA THR A 467 -52.50 59.64 -3.50
C THR A 467 -51.82 60.17 -2.24
N VAL A 468 -50.67 60.86 -2.39
CA VAL A 468 -50.27 62.01 -1.56
C VAL A 468 -49.56 63.05 -2.45
N THR A 469 -49.80 64.33 -2.18
CA THR A 469 -49.38 65.50 -2.99
C THR A 469 -48.25 66.32 -2.33
N CYS A 470 -47.53 67.11 -3.14
CA CYS A 470 -46.71 68.30 -2.77
C CYS A 470 -45.40 68.03 -1.97
N ALA A 471 -44.38 68.91 -1.98
CA ALA A 471 -43.96 70.02 -2.88
C ALA A 471 -42.54 70.52 -2.48
N CYS A 472 -41.93 71.39 -3.32
CA CYS A 472 -40.70 72.20 -3.10
C CYS A 472 -39.35 71.44 -2.88
N GLY A 473 -38.16 71.97 -3.21
CA GLY A 473 -37.77 73.31 -3.70
C GLY A 473 -36.50 73.30 -4.60
N ARG A 474 -35.96 74.49 -4.93
CA ARG A 474 -35.02 74.76 -6.06
C ARG A 474 -33.51 74.91 -5.65
N PRO A 475 -32.54 75.10 -6.59
CA PRO A 475 -31.21 74.47 -6.51
C PRO A 475 -30.02 75.44 -6.29
N SER A 476 -28.79 74.90 -6.34
CA SER A 476 -27.57 75.67 -6.66
C SER A 476 -26.65 74.89 -7.64
N LYS A 477 -25.81 75.61 -8.38
CA LYS A 477 -24.95 75.13 -9.49
C LYS A 477 -23.47 75.12 -9.07
N ASN A 478 -22.64 74.27 -9.69
CA ASN A 478 -21.59 74.72 -10.63
C ASN A 478 -20.77 73.61 -11.31
N THR A 479 -20.78 73.64 -12.64
CA THR A 479 -19.67 73.43 -13.61
C THR A 479 -18.66 72.27 -13.45
N ALA A 480 -18.75 71.29 -14.36
CA ALA A 480 -17.68 70.93 -15.31
C ALA A 480 -18.31 70.21 -16.52
N GLU A 481 -17.71 70.32 -17.71
CA GLU A 481 -18.25 69.76 -18.96
C GLU A 481 -17.95 68.26 -19.09
N GLY A 482 -18.98 67.46 -19.40
CA GLY A 482 -18.86 66.03 -19.68
C GLY A 482 -19.26 65.74 -21.12
N VAL A 483 -18.41 64.99 -21.84
CA VAL A 483 -18.73 64.43 -23.16
C VAL A 483 -19.72 63.29 -22.98
N ASP A 484 -20.75 63.24 -23.83
CA ASP A 484 -21.85 62.28 -23.71
C ASP A 484 -21.38 60.84 -23.97
N VAL A 485 -21.34 60.04 -22.91
CA VAL A 485 -20.76 58.68 -22.91
C VAL A 485 -21.69 57.66 -23.58
N GLU A 486 -23.00 57.91 -23.58
CA GLU A 486 -23.99 56.99 -24.15
C GLU A 486 -23.91 56.94 -25.68
N ALA A 487 -23.63 58.07 -26.34
CA ALA A 487 -23.42 58.11 -27.79
C ALA A 487 -22.16 57.33 -28.25
N VAL A 488 -21.12 57.25 -27.41
CA VAL A 488 -19.91 56.47 -27.71
C VAL A 488 -20.15 54.98 -27.46
N ALA A 489 -20.93 54.63 -26.45
CA ALA A 489 -21.30 53.24 -26.16
C ALA A 489 -22.16 52.62 -27.28
N GLU A 490 -23.15 53.33 -27.82
CA GLU A 490 -23.96 52.86 -28.95
C GLU A 490 -23.16 52.70 -30.26
N ALA A 491 -22.14 53.54 -30.48
CA ALA A 491 -21.26 53.42 -31.65
C ALA A 491 -20.39 52.16 -31.58
N VAL A 492 -19.79 51.87 -30.42
CA VAL A 492 -18.96 50.67 -30.22
C VAL A 492 -19.78 49.38 -30.23
N ALA A 493 -21.04 49.42 -29.79
CA ALA A 493 -21.94 48.27 -29.81
C ALA A 493 -22.36 47.82 -31.23
N ASN A 494 -22.42 48.74 -32.20
CA ASN A 494 -22.88 48.42 -33.56
C ASN A 494 -21.79 47.89 -34.50
N ASP A 495 -20.50 48.17 -34.23
CA ASP A 495 -19.37 47.76 -35.10
C ASP A 495 -18.88 46.32 -34.88
N LEU A 496 -19.38 45.63 -33.85
CA LEU A 496 -19.03 44.23 -33.53
C LEU A 496 -20.10 43.22 -33.99
N ASN A 497 -20.68 43.43 -35.16
CA ASN A 497 -21.65 42.51 -35.76
C ASN A 497 -20.97 41.32 -36.48
N VAL A 498 -20.34 40.44 -35.69
CA VAL A 498 -19.97 39.09 -36.13
C VAL A 498 -21.02 38.11 -35.62
N LYS A 499 -21.52 37.24 -36.51
CA LYS A 499 -22.64 36.34 -36.25
C LYS A 499 -22.29 35.19 -35.29
N ASP A 500 -22.44 35.40 -33.99
CA ASP A 500 -22.49 34.31 -33.01
C ASP A 500 -23.94 33.95 -32.65
N SER A 501 -24.59 33.26 -33.58
CA SER A 501 -25.77 32.47 -33.29
C SER A 501 -25.36 31.18 -32.57
N LEU A 502 -25.33 31.17 -31.22
CA LEU A 502 -25.51 30.01 -30.31
C LEU A 502 -25.03 30.28 -28.85
N ASP A 503 -25.34 31.43 -28.25
CA ASP A 503 -25.07 31.68 -26.82
C ASP A 503 -26.34 31.99 -26.01
N GLY A 504 -26.59 31.17 -24.99
CA GLY A 504 -27.79 31.22 -24.15
C GLY A 504 -28.05 29.96 -23.31
N LEU A 505 -27.06 29.07 -23.18
CA LEU A 505 -27.12 27.88 -22.32
C LEU A 505 -26.13 28.03 -21.16
N PRO A 506 -26.50 27.65 -19.93
CA PRO A 506 -25.56 27.64 -18.81
C PRO A 506 -24.41 26.64 -19.05
N PRO A 507 -23.22 26.86 -18.47
CA PRO A 507 -22.10 25.96 -18.60
C PRO A 507 -22.42 24.57 -18.05
N ARG A 508 -21.95 23.53 -18.74
CA ARG A 508 -22.09 22.14 -18.29
C ARG A 508 -21.01 21.83 -17.27
N LEU A 509 -21.43 21.42 -16.08
CA LEU A 509 -20.55 20.95 -15.02
C LEU A 509 -20.38 19.42 -15.13
N TYR A 510 -19.20 18.91 -14.80
CA TYR A 510 -18.87 17.48 -14.79
C TYR A 510 -18.11 17.16 -13.51
N ILE A 511 -18.58 16.23 -12.68
CA ILE A 511 -17.80 15.75 -11.53
C ILE A 511 -16.81 14.70 -12.03
N LEU A 512 -15.51 14.90 -11.75
CA LEU A 512 -14.48 13.91 -12.02
C LEU A 512 -14.45 12.90 -10.85
N GLY A 513 -14.51 11.61 -11.17
CA GLY A 513 -14.31 10.52 -10.21
C GLY A 513 -12.92 9.91 -10.34
N ASP A 514 -12.36 9.47 -9.20
CA ASP A 514 -11.10 8.71 -9.05
C ASP A 514 -9.92 9.28 -9.87
N THR A 515 -9.24 10.28 -9.30
CA THR A 515 -8.08 10.91 -9.91
C THR A 515 -6.86 10.00 -9.78
N SER A 516 -6.22 9.65 -10.91
CA SER A 516 -5.16 8.63 -10.94
C SER A 516 -3.81 9.07 -10.33
N TYR A 517 -3.80 10.17 -9.60
CA TYR A 517 -2.64 10.85 -9.04
C TYR A 517 -2.98 11.36 -7.62
N GLY A 518 -1.97 11.59 -6.79
CA GLY A 518 -2.18 12.04 -5.40
C GLY A 518 -3.06 13.29 -5.29
N THR A 519 -3.87 13.36 -4.22
CA THR A 519 -4.99 14.29 -4.01
C THR A 519 -4.68 15.77 -4.27
N CYS A 520 -3.42 16.18 -4.13
CA CYS A 520 -2.96 17.55 -4.36
C CYS A 520 -2.76 17.96 -5.84
N CYS A 521 -2.78 17.01 -6.78
CA CYS A 521 -2.49 17.25 -8.19
C CYS A 521 -3.75 17.52 -9.00
N VAL A 522 -3.67 18.43 -9.98
CA VAL A 522 -4.75 18.64 -10.96
C VAL A 522 -4.73 17.53 -12.01
N ASP A 523 -5.87 16.85 -12.21
CA ASP A 523 -5.99 15.78 -13.20
C ASP A 523 -6.55 16.31 -14.54
N GLU A 524 -5.67 16.89 -15.35
CA GLU A 524 -6.01 17.32 -16.72
C GLU A 524 -6.40 16.14 -17.62
N VAL A 525 -5.94 14.93 -17.31
CA VAL A 525 -6.15 13.74 -18.12
C VAL A 525 -7.59 13.22 -17.95
N ALA A 526 -8.09 13.19 -16.72
CA ALA A 526 -9.50 12.94 -16.43
C ALA A 526 -10.40 14.00 -17.11
N ALA A 527 -10.04 15.29 -17.01
CA ALA A 527 -10.79 16.40 -17.59
C ALA A 527 -10.85 16.38 -19.15
N GLU A 528 -9.81 15.89 -19.83
CA GLU A 528 -9.78 15.75 -21.30
C GLU A 528 -10.81 14.73 -21.83
N HIS A 529 -11.29 13.77 -21.03
CA HIS A 529 -12.31 12.81 -21.46
C HIS A 529 -13.67 13.49 -21.77
N VAL A 530 -13.96 14.64 -21.16
CA VAL A 530 -15.21 15.41 -21.36
C VAL A 530 -15.02 16.65 -22.25
N ASP A 531 -13.80 16.92 -22.73
CA ASP A 531 -13.33 18.22 -23.24
C ASP A 531 -13.63 19.38 -22.27
N ALA A 532 -13.19 19.30 -21.02
CA ALA A 532 -13.31 20.45 -20.13
C ALA A 532 -12.52 21.66 -20.67
N ASP A 533 -13.12 22.85 -20.65
CA ASP A 533 -12.42 24.10 -20.97
C ASP A 533 -11.59 24.60 -19.76
N VAL A 534 -11.95 24.16 -18.54
CA VAL A 534 -11.35 24.54 -17.25
C VAL A 534 -11.57 23.43 -16.22
N VAL A 535 -10.64 23.30 -15.26
CA VAL A 535 -10.79 22.43 -14.08
C VAL A 535 -10.97 23.29 -12.82
N VAL A 536 -11.97 23.00 -12.00
CA VAL A 536 -12.08 23.50 -10.63
C VAL A 536 -11.52 22.42 -9.72
N HIS A 537 -10.43 22.73 -9.01
CA HIS A 537 -9.75 21.81 -8.12
C HIS A 537 -10.02 22.23 -6.66
N TYR A 538 -10.74 21.37 -5.94
CA TYR A 538 -11.14 21.59 -4.55
C TYR A 538 -10.14 20.98 -3.56
N GLY A 539 -9.98 21.63 -2.41
CA GLY A 539 -9.15 21.16 -1.30
C GLY A 539 -7.67 21.51 -1.47
N ARG A 540 -6.80 20.79 -0.74
CA ARG A 540 -5.36 21.03 -0.74
C ARG A 540 -4.77 20.79 -2.13
N ALA A 541 -4.05 21.77 -2.68
CA ALA A 541 -3.42 21.71 -3.99
C ALA A 541 -1.90 21.94 -3.90
N CYS A 542 -1.12 21.21 -4.72
CA CYS A 542 0.34 21.39 -4.81
C CYS A 542 0.75 22.59 -5.67
N LEU A 543 -0.20 23.20 -6.40
CA LEU A 543 0.02 24.38 -7.25
C LEU A 543 1.08 24.20 -8.36
N SER A 544 1.45 22.96 -8.68
CA SER A 544 2.29 22.66 -9.85
C SER A 544 1.64 23.23 -11.12
N PRO A 545 2.40 23.90 -11.99
CA PRO A 545 1.85 24.48 -13.21
C PRO A 545 1.31 23.39 -14.14
N THR A 546 0.06 23.53 -14.55
CA THR A 546 -0.60 22.66 -15.52
C THR A 546 -0.07 22.86 -16.94
N ALA A 547 -0.29 21.87 -17.80
CA ALA A 547 0.30 21.84 -19.14
C ALA A 547 -0.67 22.26 -20.27
N ARG A 548 -1.99 22.15 -20.07
CA ARG A 548 -3.00 22.17 -21.13
C ARG A 548 -4.26 22.97 -20.79
N LEU A 549 -4.77 22.84 -19.56
CA LEU A 549 -6.02 23.43 -19.10
C LEU A 549 -5.79 24.52 -18.03
N PRO A 550 -6.60 25.60 -18.04
CA PRO A 550 -6.66 26.54 -16.93
C PRO A 550 -7.31 25.88 -15.71
N VAL A 551 -6.96 26.37 -14.52
CA VAL A 551 -7.43 25.81 -13.24
C VAL A 551 -7.94 26.92 -12.32
N ILE A 552 -9.12 26.71 -11.76
CA ILE A 552 -9.64 27.44 -10.62
C ILE A 552 -9.30 26.65 -9.36
N HIS A 553 -8.51 27.22 -8.46
CA HIS A 553 -8.18 26.60 -7.19
C HIS A 553 -9.09 27.11 -6.06
N VAL A 554 -9.73 26.16 -5.37
CA VAL A 554 -10.62 26.38 -4.23
C VAL A 554 -10.10 25.56 -3.05
N PHE A 555 -9.26 26.16 -2.21
CA PHE A 555 -8.53 25.40 -1.17
C PHE A 555 -9.41 24.84 -0.04
N THR A 556 -10.67 25.27 0.03
CA THR A 556 -11.64 25.04 1.10
C THR A 556 -11.24 25.62 2.46
N HIS A 557 -12.16 26.35 3.08
CA HIS A 557 -11.91 27.03 4.35
C HIS A 557 -11.95 26.05 5.52
N ARG A 558 -10.82 25.86 6.22
CA ARG A 558 -10.76 25.11 7.48
C ARG A 558 -10.73 26.06 8.68
N PRO A 559 -11.55 25.85 9.73
CA PRO A 559 -11.59 26.75 10.88
C PRO A 559 -10.33 26.64 11.74
N LEU A 560 -9.87 27.78 12.29
CA LEU A 560 -8.67 27.87 13.14
C LEU A 560 -8.91 28.82 14.33
N ASP A 561 -8.56 28.40 15.55
CA ASP A 561 -8.63 29.29 16.73
C ASP A 561 -7.40 30.21 16.78
N HIS A 562 -7.56 31.46 16.32
CA HIS A 562 -6.50 32.46 16.35
C HIS A 562 -5.98 32.72 17.77
N GLY A 563 -6.81 32.59 18.81
CA GLY A 563 -6.42 32.83 20.19
C GLY A 563 -5.45 31.76 20.73
N LEU A 564 -5.59 30.51 20.28
CA LEU A 564 -4.62 29.45 20.58
C LEU A 564 -3.32 29.62 19.77
N VAL A 565 -3.43 29.95 18.47
CA VAL A 565 -2.26 30.17 17.61
C VAL A 565 -1.40 31.34 18.10
N LEU A 566 -2.01 32.47 18.47
CA LEU A 566 -1.27 33.65 18.96
C LEU A 566 -0.52 33.38 20.27
N ARG A 567 -1.12 32.63 21.21
CA ARG A 567 -0.46 32.20 22.44
C ARG A 567 0.71 31.26 22.16
N ALA A 568 0.48 30.26 21.30
CA ALA A 568 1.50 29.31 20.87
C ALA A 568 2.68 30.02 20.17
N PHE A 569 2.41 31.07 19.39
CA PHE A 569 3.40 31.92 18.76
C PHE A 569 4.21 32.73 19.79
N GLU A 570 3.55 33.40 20.74
CA GLU A 570 4.22 34.18 21.79
C GLU A 570 5.08 33.31 22.73
N GLU A 571 4.61 32.11 23.08
CA GLU A 571 5.42 31.12 23.82
C GLU A 571 6.63 30.60 23.02
N THR A 572 6.57 30.64 21.68
CA THR A 572 7.63 30.16 20.79
C THR A 572 8.67 31.23 20.47
N PHE A 573 8.23 32.48 20.31
CA PHE A 573 9.03 33.64 19.96
C PHE A 573 8.85 34.76 20.99
N PRO A 574 9.43 34.65 22.21
CA PRO A 574 9.27 35.66 23.25
C PRO A 574 9.97 37.00 22.92
N ASN A 575 10.91 36.99 21.96
CA ASN A 575 11.59 38.18 21.47
C ASN A 575 10.85 38.74 20.24
N LYS A 576 10.42 40.00 20.33
CA LYS A 576 9.52 40.64 19.37
C LYS A 576 10.21 41.22 18.13
N ASP A 577 11.55 41.28 18.16
CA ASP A 577 12.37 41.77 17.06
C ASP A 577 12.89 40.67 16.12
N GLU A 578 12.56 39.40 16.38
CA GLU A 578 12.94 38.28 15.51
C GLU A 578 12.22 38.35 14.16
N ARG A 579 12.95 38.04 13.08
CA ARG A 579 12.42 38.00 11.72
C ARG A 579 11.68 36.69 11.49
N ILE A 580 10.36 36.75 11.33
CA ILE A 580 9.50 35.57 11.29
C ILE A 580 8.59 35.58 10.06
N LEU A 581 8.63 34.48 9.30
CA LEU A 581 7.73 34.18 8.19
C LEU A 581 6.56 33.35 8.71
N ILE A 582 5.32 33.80 8.48
CA ILE A 582 4.13 33.00 8.74
C ILE A 582 3.71 32.35 7.42
N VAL A 583 3.72 31.02 7.42
CA VAL A 583 3.33 30.16 6.31
C VAL A 583 2.23 29.23 6.79
N ALA A 584 1.34 28.83 5.91
CA ALA A 584 0.34 27.81 6.19
C ALA A 584 0.22 26.85 5.01
N ASP A 585 -0.34 25.67 5.27
CA ASP A 585 -0.99 24.87 4.24
C ASP A 585 -2.04 25.73 3.50
N VAL A 586 -2.29 25.45 2.22
CA VAL A 586 -3.21 26.26 1.39
C VAL A 586 -4.65 26.28 1.95
N THR A 587 -5.06 25.26 2.70
CA THR A 587 -6.37 25.14 3.38
C THR A 587 -6.54 26.07 4.59
N TYR A 588 -5.45 26.70 5.07
CA TYR A 588 -5.44 27.66 6.18
C TYR A 588 -4.78 29.02 5.77
N ALA A 589 -4.57 29.24 4.47
CA ALA A 589 -3.84 30.41 3.98
C ALA A 589 -4.57 31.75 4.24
N ASP A 590 -5.90 31.70 4.36
CA ASP A 590 -6.78 32.82 4.72
C ASP A 590 -6.56 33.32 6.16
N HIS A 591 -6.02 32.50 7.06
CA HIS A 591 -5.72 32.91 8.44
C HIS A 591 -4.36 33.62 8.60
N VAL A 592 -3.45 33.48 7.64
CA VAL A 592 -2.06 33.97 7.74
C VAL A 592 -1.99 35.49 7.92
N GLU A 593 -2.68 36.25 7.07
CA GLU A 593 -2.71 37.72 7.13
C GLU A 593 -3.42 38.24 8.41
N PRO A 594 -4.63 37.77 8.79
CA PRO A 594 -5.25 38.13 10.06
C PRO A 594 -4.41 37.85 11.32
N ILE A 595 -3.63 36.77 11.33
CA ILE A 595 -2.74 36.44 12.46
C ILE A 595 -1.53 37.39 12.47
N ALA A 596 -0.90 37.64 11.32
CA ALA A 596 0.22 38.58 11.21
C ALA A 596 -0.16 40.02 11.58
N LEU A 597 -1.36 40.48 11.22
CA LEU A 597 -1.87 41.79 11.61
C LEU A 597 -2.04 41.90 13.12
N LYS A 598 -2.58 40.88 13.80
CA LYS A 598 -2.69 40.86 15.27
C LYS A 598 -1.31 40.84 15.95
N LEU A 599 -0.37 40.06 15.44
CA LEU A 599 0.99 40.01 15.98
C LEU A 599 1.71 41.36 15.87
N THR A 600 1.60 42.03 14.73
CA THR A 600 2.28 43.32 14.49
C THR A 600 1.58 44.50 15.18
N GLN A 601 0.24 44.58 15.12
CA GLN A 601 -0.53 45.73 15.59
C GLN A 601 -0.95 45.64 17.07
N GLU A 602 -1.32 44.44 17.56
CA GLU A 602 -1.82 44.25 18.94
C GLU A 602 -0.71 43.75 19.88
N MET A 603 0.14 42.82 19.40
CA MET A 603 1.18 42.19 20.23
C MET A 603 2.57 42.81 20.08
N GLY A 604 2.77 43.70 19.11
CA GLY A 604 3.98 44.53 18.97
C GLY A 604 5.22 43.81 18.41
N TYR A 605 5.04 42.80 17.56
CA TYR A 605 6.14 42.20 16.80
C TYR A 605 6.56 43.11 15.63
N SER A 606 7.86 43.36 15.47
CA SER A 606 8.37 44.33 14.50
C SER A 606 8.70 43.75 13.12
N ASN A 607 9.08 42.46 13.05
CA ASN A 607 9.62 41.83 11.85
C ASN A 607 8.85 40.54 11.41
N VAL A 608 7.52 40.58 11.44
CA VAL A 608 6.66 39.46 10.97
C VAL A 608 6.19 39.70 9.54
N PHE A 609 6.35 38.70 8.66
CA PHE A 609 5.88 38.74 7.27
C PHE A 609 4.81 37.66 7.02
N ALA A 610 3.64 38.10 6.57
CA ALA A 610 2.55 37.25 6.13
C ALA A 610 2.83 36.75 4.69
N THR A 611 2.93 35.43 4.50
CA THR A 611 3.02 34.89 3.14
C THR A 611 1.65 34.72 2.51
N SER A 612 1.57 34.98 1.20
CA SER A 612 0.38 34.78 0.36
C SER A 612 0.67 33.70 -0.67
N VAL A 613 -0.36 32.99 -1.13
CA VAL A 613 -0.21 31.94 -2.14
C VAL A 613 0.12 32.54 -3.51
N VAL A 614 1.12 31.97 -4.20
CA VAL A 614 1.47 32.28 -5.60
C VAL A 614 1.73 30.98 -6.37
N HIS A 615 1.58 31.02 -7.69
CA HIS A 615 1.81 29.84 -8.56
C HIS A 615 3.25 29.80 -9.09
N ASP A 616 4.21 29.77 -8.17
CA ASP A 616 5.65 29.71 -8.46
C ASP A 616 6.35 28.69 -7.54
N PRO A 617 6.54 27.43 -7.98
CA PRO A 617 7.22 26.41 -7.19
C PRO A 617 8.74 26.61 -7.10
N ALA A 618 9.34 27.46 -7.95
CA ALA A 618 10.76 27.74 -7.95
C ALA A 618 11.17 28.83 -6.94
N SER A 619 10.19 29.58 -6.40
CA SER A 619 10.39 30.61 -5.38
C SER A 619 11.15 30.11 -4.14
N PRO A 620 11.89 30.99 -3.41
CA PRO A 620 12.67 30.59 -2.24
C PRO A 620 11.84 29.90 -1.14
N VAL A 621 10.59 30.32 -0.94
CA VAL A 621 9.56 29.60 -0.19
C VAL A 621 8.52 29.11 -1.22
N PRO A 622 8.52 27.84 -1.63
CA PRO A 622 7.71 27.36 -2.76
C PRO A 622 6.25 27.77 -2.71
N ASN A 623 5.74 28.31 -3.82
CA ASN A 623 4.38 28.81 -3.98
C ASN A 623 3.94 29.86 -2.94
N ARG A 624 4.88 30.64 -2.39
CA ARG A 624 4.60 31.72 -1.43
C ARG A 624 5.29 33.03 -1.79
N THR A 625 4.66 34.14 -1.43
CA THR A 625 5.35 35.45 -1.44
C THR A 625 6.50 35.45 -0.44
N ILE A 626 7.52 36.26 -0.73
CA ILE A 626 8.70 36.47 0.13
C ILE A 626 8.87 37.97 0.43
N PRO A 627 9.55 38.33 1.53
CA PRO A 627 9.90 39.72 1.81
C PRO A 627 10.73 40.32 0.67
N ASP A 628 10.49 41.59 0.33
CA ASP A 628 11.17 42.24 -0.80
C ASP A 628 12.71 42.26 -0.65
N ALA A 629 13.21 42.31 0.59
CA ALA A 629 14.63 42.19 0.91
C ALA A 629 15.27 40.87 0.43
N VAL A 630 14.50 39.79 0.29
CA VAL A 630 14.96 38.45 -0.12
C VAL A 630 14.92 38.27 -1.64
N ARG A 631 14.21 39.13 -2.40
CA ARG A 631 14.08 38.98 -3.87
C ARG A 631 15.41 39.14 -4.63
N GLY A 632 16.37 39.87 -4.06
CA GLY A 632 17.69 40.10 -4.68
C GLY A 632 18.79 39.14 -4.22
N ASP A 633 18.65 38.55 -3.03
CA ASP A 633 19.57 37.55 -2.48
C ASP A 633 18.80 36.55 -1.61
N SER A 634 18.74 35.30 -2.06
CA SER A 634 18.05 34.22 -1.37
C SER A 634 18.75 33.78 -0.08
N GLU A 635 20.02 34.09 0.12
CA GLU A 635 20.76 33.70 1.33
C GLU A 635 20.27 34.50 2.56
N ILE A 636 19.72 35.70 2.36
CA ILE A 636 19.06 36.51 3.41
C ILE A 636 17.92 35.74 4.08
N LEU A 637 17.28 34.81 3.37
CA LEU A 637 16.21 33.97 3.91
C LEU A 637 16.69 33.11 5.10
N ARG A 638 18.00 32.79 5.17
CA ARG A 638 18.61 32.05 6.30
C ARG A 638 18.66 32.85 7.60
N GLU A 639 18.36 34.16 7.56
CA GLU A 639 18.19 34.99 8.76
C GLU A 639 16.75 34.98 9.29
N TRP A 640 15.79 34.41 8.54
CA TRP A 640 14.38 34.35 8.92
C TRP A 640 14.02 32.99 9.55
N GLN A 641 13.21 33.02 10.59
CA GLN A 641 12.56 31.83 11.16
C GLN A 641 11.19 31.62 10.53
N LEU A 642 10.77 30.38 10.36
CA LEU A 642 9.50 30.04 9.72
C LEU A 642 8.54 29.41 10.71
N PHE A 643 7.34 29.99 10.84
CA PHE A 643 6.22 29.45 11.59
C PHE A 643 5.19 28.90 10.61
N HIS A 644 5.07 27.57 10.54
CA HIS A 644 4.16 26.87 9.66
C HIS A 644 2.88 26.46 10.40
N ILE A 645 1.71 26.82 9.87
CA ILE A 645 0.39 26.37 10.35
C ILE A 645 -0.02 25.11 9.57
N SER A 646 -0.42 24.06 10.29
CA SER A 646 -0.59 22.69 9.80
C SER A 646 0.73 21.99 9.46
N ASP A 647 0.72 20.67 9.31
CA ASP A 647 1.91 19.87 9.01
C ASP A 647 2.27 19.96 7.49
N PRO A 648 3.43 20.53 7.14
CA PRO A 648 3.88 20.63 5.74
C PRO A 648 4.36 19.29 5.17
N PRO A 649 4.35 19.11 3.84
CA PRO A 649 4.86 17.89 3.21
C PRO A 649 6.39 17.80 3.35
N THR A 650 6.92 16.56 3.39
CA THR A 650 8.36 16.27 3.56
C THR A 650 9.24 17.02 2.56
N SER A 651 8.82 17.10 1.30
CA SER A 651 9.49 17.83 0.21
C SER A 651 9.64 19.33 0.49
N LEU A 652 8.59 19.98 1.03
CA LEU A 652 8.65 21.39 1.45
C LEU A 652 9.60 21.56 2.64
N LEU A 653 9.56 20.66 3.63
CA LEU A 653 10.49 20.69 4.77
C LEU A 653 11.95 20.55 4.32
N LEU A 654 12.26 19.57 3.46
CA LEU A 654 13.60 19.36 2.93
C LEU A 654 14.09 20.61 2.18
N THR A 655 13.26 21.15 1.28
CA THR A 655 13.55 22.36 0.49
C THR A 655 13.82 23.59 1.36
N LEU A 656 13.00 23.82 2.40
CA LEU A 656 13.13 24.98 3.28
C LEU A 656 14.31 24.87 4.25
N SER A 657 14.72 23.65 4.61
CA SER A 657 15.67 23.46 5.70
C SER A 657 17.10 23.94 5.45
N SER A 658 17.49 24.19 4.20
CA SER A 658 18.74 24.87 3.85
C SER A 658 18.55 26.37 3.54
N ARG A 659 17.31 26.86 3.58
CA ARG A 659 16.89 28.19 3.15
C ARG A 659 16.46 29.10 4.29
N VAL A 660 15.96 28.57 5.42
CA VAL A 660 15.54 29.34 6.61
C VAL A 660 16.37 28.99 7.86
N ALA A 661 16.37 29.88 8.86
CA ALA A 661 17.10 29.70 10.13
C ALA A 661 16.55 28.55 10.98
N SER A 662 15.22 28.45 11.08
CA SER A 662 14.51 27.44 11.85
C SER A 662 13.10 27.23 11.30
N ILE A 663 12.50 26.06 11.56
CA ILE A 663 11.11 25.74 11.21
C ILE A 663 10.36 25.33 12.48
N ARG A 664 9.28 26.05 12.78
CA ARG A 664 8.33 25.78 13.87
C ARG A 664 7.00 25.38 13.27
N ILE A 665 6.49 24.19 13.59
CA ILE A 665 5.19 23.71 13.08
C ILE A 665 4.14 23.81 14.19
N TYR A 666 3.01 24.46 13.89
CA TYR A 666 1.80 24.47 14.70
C TYR A 666 0.84 23.38 14.20
N PRO A 667 0.60 22.30 14.97
CA PRO A 667 -0.23 21.19 14.52
C PRO A 667 -1.72 21.55 14.55
N THR A 668 -2.45 21.13 13.51
CA THR A 668 -3.89 21.41 13.33
C THR A 668 -4.80 20.20 13.53
N ASP A 669 -4.24 18.98 13.43
CA ASP A 669 -5.02 17.76 13.24
C ASP A 669 -5.24 16.97 14.55
N GLN A 670 -4.82 17.53 15.68
CA GLN A 670 -5.07 16.96 17.00
C GLN A 670 -6.43 17.42 17.52
N GLU A 671 -7.30 16.48 17.92
CA GLU A 671 -8.55 16.83 18.61
C GLU A 671 -8.25 17.79 19.77
N PRO A 672 -8.98 18.91 19.91
CA PRO A 672 -8.69 19.90 20.93
C PRO A 672 -8.77 19.22 22.30
N PRO A 673 -7.68 19.18 23.08
CA PRO A 673 -7.67 18.44 24.33
C PRO A 673 -8.72 19.02 25.30
N LEU A 674 -9.29 18.17 26.15
CA LEU A 674 -10.24 18.56 27.19
C LEU A 674 -9.70 19.67 28.12
N SER A 675 -8.38 19.89 28.13
CA SER A 675 -7.71 21.08 28.67
C SER A 675 -7.56 22.19 27.62
N LYS A 676 -8.01 23.42 27.92
CA LYS A 676 -7.84 24.64 27.11
C LYS A 676 -6.38 25.15 27.00
N GLN A 677 -5.40 24.27 26.89
CA GLN A 677 -4.00 24.61 26.68
C GLN A 677 -3.70 24.69 25.17
N PRO A 678 -2.94 25.68 24.70
CA PRO A 678 -2.58 25.77 23.28
C PRO A 678 -1.68 24.58 22.88
N PRO A 679 -1.84 24.02 21.68
CA PRO A 679 -0.91 23.00 21.19
C PRO A 679 0.46 23.64 20.97
N LYS A 680 1.52 22.96 21.42
CA LYS A 680 2.87 23.52 21.47
C LYS A 680 3.58 23.41 20.12
N PRO A 681 4.07 24.51 19.53
CA PRO A 681 4.76 24.45 18.24
C PRO A 681 6.07 23.64 18.32
N LEU A 682 6.22 22.71 17.39
CA LEU A 682 7.35 21.78 17.34
C LEU A 682 8.50 22.37 16.53
N LEU A 683 9.72 22.34 17.08
CA LEU A 683 10.93 22.67 16.34
C LEU A 683 11.32 21.47 15.47
N THR A 684 11.35 21.67 14.15
CA THR A 684 11.63 20.60 13.19
C THR A 684 13.11 20.58 12.81
N SER A 685 13.71 19.39 12.78
CA SER A 685 15.06 19.16 12.25
C SER A 685 15.03 18.12 11.13
N THR A 686 15.28 18.57 9.90
CA THR A 686 15.38 17.70 8.72
C THR A 686 16.73 16.99 8.60
N ALA A 687 17.69 17.32 9.46
CA ALA A 687 19.07 16.83 9.33
C ALA A 687 19.17 15.29 9.34
N ALA A 688 18.26 14.60 10.04
CA ALA A 688 18.17 13.14 9.98
C ALA A 688 17.60 12.64 8.65
N ALA A 689 16.59 13.31 8.09
CA ALA A 689 16.01 12.98 6.78
C ALA A 689 17.04 13.21 5.65
N LEU A 690 17.68 14.39 5.60
CA LEU A 690 18.75 14.70 4.64
C LEU A 690 19.90 13.67 4.70
N ARG A 691 20.35 13.28 5.90
CA ARG A 691 21.37 12.20 6.04
C ARG A 691 20.90 10.87 5.45
N ARG A 692 19.63 10.49 5.61
CA ARG A 692 19.06 9.28 4.99
C ARG A 692 19.03 9.40 3.46
N ARG A 693 18.59 10.54 2.90
CA ARG A 693 18.63 10.81 1.45
C ARG A 693 20.06 10.70 0.89
N TYR A 694 21.03 11.31 1.56
CA TYR A 694 22.45 11.30 1.14
C TYR A 694 23.07 9.89 1.21
N ALA A 695 22.70 9.07 2.19
CA ALA A 695 23.08 7.66 2.24
C ALA A 695 22.49 6.85 1.07
N ILE A 696 21.21 7.08 0.73
CA ILE A 696 20.55 6.47 -0.44
C ILE A 696 21.28 6.86 -1.73
N ILE A 697 21.52 8.15 -1.98
CA ILE A 697 22.23 8.66 -3.17
C ILE A 697 23.61 8.01 -3.30
N THR A 698 24.35 7.91 -2.19
CA THR A 698 25.67 7.25 -2.16
C THR A 698 25.58 5.77 -2.56
N SER A 699 24.55 5.04 -2.13
CA SER A 699 24.31 3.64 -2.52
C SER A 699 23.87 3.46 -3.98
N LEU A 700 23.27 4.49 -4.59
CA LEU A 700 22.82 4.47 -5.99
C LEU A 700 23.96 4.75 -6.99
N SER A 701 25.09 5.30 -6.53
CA SER A 701 26.28 5.52 -7.35
C SER A 701 26.80 4.25 -8.05
N THR A 702 26.65 3.07 -7.43
CA THR A 702 27.07 1.77 -8.00
C THR A 702 25.95 1.04 -8.75
N THR A 703 24.74 1.61 -8.82
CA THR A 703 23.61 1.00 -9.54
C THR A 703 23.79 1.13 -11.08
N PRO A 704 23.70 0.04 -11.87
CA PRO A 704 23.95 0.06 -13.32
C PRO A 704 22.72 0.42 -14.18
N ILE A 705 21.51 0.32 -13.62
CA ILE A 705 20.25 0.58 -14.33
C ILE A 705 19.32 1.44 -13.48
N PHE A 706 18.69 2.45 -14.09
CA PHE A 706 17.67 3.30 -13.47
C PHE A 706 16.30 3.10 -14.14
N GLY A 707 15.24 3.02 -13.34
CA GLY A 707 13.85 3.10 -13.78
C GLY A 707 13.33 4.53 -13.65
N ILE A 708 12.71 5.05 -14.70
CA ILE A 708 12.09 6.39 -14.70
C ILE A 708 10.59 6.23 -14.41
N LEU A 709 10.15 6.72 -13.26
CA LEU A 709 8.76 6.72 -12.81
C LEU A 709 8.10 8.05 -13.14
N ILE A 710 7.21 8.07 -14.14
CA ILE A 710 6.33 9.22 -14.37
C ILE A 710 5.10 9.07 -13.47
N ASN A 711 4.98 9.95 -12.47
CA ASN A 711 3.90 9.92 -11.48
C ASN A 711 2.77 10.93 -11.78
N THR A 712 2.96 11.89 -12.68
CA THR A 712 1.89 12.83 -13.05
C THR A 712 2.09 13.37 -14.47
N LEU A 713 1.10 13.19 -15.35
CA LEU A 713 1.16 13.63 -16.75
C LEU A 713 0.72 15.09 -16.97
N SER A 714 0.15 15.72 -15.94
CA SER A 714 -0.38 17.09 -15.94
C SER A 714 0.63 18.16 -15.49
N VAL A 715 1.83 17.75 -15.07
CA VAL A 715 2.88 18.71 -14.67
C VAL A 715 3.60 19.23 -15.91
N LYS A 716 3.63 20.55 -16.09
CA LYS A 716 4.35 21.20 -17.18
C LYS A 716 5.81 20.75 -17.25
N ASN A 717 6.34 20.62 -18.47
CA ASN A 717 7.73 20.23 -18.77
C ASN A 717 8.18 18.81 -18.33
N TYR A 718 7.26 17.90 -17.98
CA TYR A 718 7.64 16.50 -17.66
C TYR A 718 8.39 15.78 -18.81
N LEU A 719 7.98 15.95 -20.07
CA LEU A 719 8.65 15.33 -21.23
C LEU A 719 10.10 15.84 -21.45
N PRO A 720 10.39 17.16 -21.41
CA PRO A 720 11.75 17.67 -21.30
C PRO A 720 12.56 17.04 -20.17
N MET A 721 11.98 16.90 -18.97
CA MET A 721 12.68 16.29 -17.83
C MET A 721 13.00 14.80 -18.06
N VAL A 722 12.08 14.02 -18.63
CA VAL A 722 12.35 12.62 -19.02
C VAL A 722 13.55 12.53 -19.96
N LYS A 723 13.63 13.41 -20.98
CA LYS A 723 14.75 13.45 -21.93
C LYS A 723 16.07 13.88 -21.28
N HIS A 724 16.03 14.84 -20.36
CA HIS A 724 17.20 15.29 -19.58
C HIS A 724 17.77 14.16 -18.73
N VAL A 725 16.92 13.50 -17.94
CA VAL A 725 17.26 12.34 -17.11
C VAL A 725 17.83 11.19 -17.96
N GLN A 726 17.21 10.88 -19.11
CA GLN A 726 17.75 9.87 -20.04
C GLN A 726 19.13 10.25 -20.60
N LYS A 727 19.35 11.52 -21.00
CA LYS A 727 20.65 12.03 -21.48
C LYS A 727 21.72 11.86 -20.40
N GLN A 728 21.43 12.21 -19.14
CA GLN A 728 22.38 12.11 -18.05
C GLN A 728 22.73 10.66 -17.67
N ILE A 729 21.73 9.77 -17.54
CA ILE A 729 21.97 8.36 -17.22
C ILE A 729 22.82 7.70 -18.33
N ALA A 730 22.52 7.99 -19.60
CA ALA A 730 23.31 7.50 -20.73
C ALA A 730 24.74 8.08 -20.77
N ALA A 731 24.92 9.38 -20.47
CA ALA A 731 26.23 10.02 -20.39
C ALA A 731 27.12 9.43 -19.27
N ALA A 732 26.51 8.99 -18.16
CA ALA A 732 27.18 8.25 -17.09
C ALA A 732 27.47 6.77 -17.44
N GLY A 733 27.21 6.33 -18.68
CA GLY A 733 27.43 4.94 -19.12
C GLY A 733 26.41 3.93 -18.60
N LYS A 734 25.29 4.40 -18.03
CA LYS A 734 24.27 3.57 -17.37
C LYS A 734 23.03 3.40 -18.24
N LYS A 735 22.20 2.41 -17.92
CA LYS A 735 20.96 2.12 -18.66
C LYS A 735 19.76 2.79 -17.98
N SER A 736 18.82 3.31 -18.76
CA SER A 736 17.54 3.82 -18.26
C SER A 736 16.37 3.15 -18.98
N TYR A 737 15.33 2.76 -18.24
CA TYR A 737 14.09 2.26 -18.82
C TYR A 737 12.89 3.07 -18.32
N LEU A 738 11.95 3.36 -19.22
CA LEU A 738 10.61 3.83 -18.87
C LEU A 738 9.76 2.62 -18.45
N PHE A 739 10.13 2.06 -17.28
CA PHE A 739 9.73 0.77 -16.70
C PHE A 739 10.09 -0.48 -17.55
N VAL A 740 10.80 -1.50 -17.04
CA VAL A 740 11.38 -1.83 -15.71
C VAL A 740 12.82 -2.37 -16.01
N VAL A 741 13.88 -2.30 -15.20
CA VAL A 741 14.10 -2.34 -13.74
C VAL A 741 15.26 -1.38 -13.37
N GLY A 742 15.37 -0.93 -12.12
CA GLY A 742 16.54 -0.15 -11.68
C GLY A 742 16.43 0.50 -10.29
N GLY A 743 17.29 1.48 -10.01
CA GLY A 743 17.04 2.54 -9.00
C GLY A 743 16.04 3.58 -9.55
N TRP A 744 15.19 4.20 -8.72
CA TRP A 744 13.95 4.82 -9.21
C TRP A 744 14.04 6.34 -9.22
N VAL A 745 13.76 6.97 -10.36
CA VAL A 745 13.75 8.44 -10.51
C VAL A 745 12.31 8.90 -10.75
N VAL A 746 11.75 9.71 -9.85
CA VAL A 746 10.36 10.19 -9.96
C VAL A 746 10.24 11.51 -10.74
N ILE A 747 9.29 11.55 -11.65
CA ILE A 747 8.88 12.73 -12.42
C ILE A 747 7.35 12.92 -12.21
N GLY A 748 6.99 13.75 -11.22
CA GLY A 748 5.63 14.14 -10.84
C GLY A 748 5.57 15.59 -10.34
N CYS A 749 4.63 15.95 -9.46
CA CYS A 749 4.59 17.29 -8.86
C CYS A 749 5.81 17.57 -7.95
N TRP A 750 6.11 18.83 -7.65
CA TRP A 750 7.26 19.19 -6.78
C TRP A 750 7.06 18.74 -5.33
N GLU A 751 5.80 18.59 -4.86
CA GLU A 751 5.52 18.01 -3.54
C GLU A 751 5.81 16.51 -3.48
N SER A 752 5.69 15.79 -4.61
CA SER A 752 5.90 14.35 -4.81
C SER A 752 5.80 13.49 -3.55
N SER A 753 4.59 13.00 -3.24
CA SER A 753 4.33 12.07 -2.12
C SER A 753 5.16 10.77 -2.16
N LEU A 754 5.80 10.46 -3.28
CA LEU A 754 6.66 9.28 -3.44
C LEU A 754 8.08 9.50 -2.89
N VAL A 755 8.47 10.75 -2.60
CA VAL A 755 9.74 11.05 -1.94
C VAL A 755 9.64 10.61 -0.47
N ASP A 756 10.50 9.67 -0.09
CA ASP A 756 10.45 8.93 1.18
C ASP A 756 9.21 8.01 1.35
N SER A 757 8.46 7.71 0.29
CA SER A 757 7.50 6.59 0.32
C SER A 757 8.24 5.25 0.46
N THR A 758 7.83 4.48 1.47
CA THR A 758 8.31 3.14 1.80
C THR A 758 7.60 2.04 0.99
N GLU A 759 6.53 2.39 0.28
CA GLU A 759 5.69 1.49 -0.52
C GLU A 759 6.43 0.89 -1.73
N PHE A 760 7.53 1.52 -2.15
CA PHE A 760 8.38 1.04 -3.22
C PHE A 760 9.55 0.20 -2.68
N TRP A 761 9.66 -1.04 -3.15
CA TRP A 761 10.74 -1.99 -2.81
C TRP A 761 12.17 -1.53 -3.22
N LYS A 762 12.29 -0.33 -3.80
CA LYS A 762 13.51 0.38 -4.15
C LYS A 762 13.35 1.87 -3.84
N PRO A 763 14.42 2.54 -3.40
CA PRO A 763 14.36 3.96 -3.09
C PRO A 763 14.05 4.80 -4.33
N VAL A 764 13.14 5.76 -4.15
CA VAL A 764 12.74 6.75 -5.14
C VAL A 764 13.48 8.06 -4.87
N ILE A 765 14.16 8.58 -5.89
CA ILE A 765 14.93 9.83 -5.88
C ILE A 765 14.40 10.84 -6.90
N THR A 766 14.63 12.14 -6.65
CA THR A 766 14.29 13.23 -7.60
C THR A 766 15.34 13.36 -8.70
N PRO A 767 15.06 14.11 -9.79
CA PRO A 767 16.07 14.41 -10.81
C PRO A 767 17.31 15.12 -10.26
N PHE A 768 17.15 16.03 -9.29
CA PHE A 768 18.27 16.67 -8.60
C PHE A 768 19.16 15.65 -7.86
N GLU A 769 18.55 14.74 -7.11
CA GLU A 769 19.30 13.71 -6.38
C GLU A 769 19.97 12.69 -7.31
N LEU A 770 19.42 12.47 -8.51
CA LEU A 770 20.07 11.70 -9.57
C LEU A 770 21.33 12.39 -10.07
N GLU A 771 21.32 13.72 -10.28
CA GLU A 771 22.51 14.48 -10.68
C GLU A 771 23.65 14.27 -9.67
N LEU A 772 23.36 14.32 -8.36
CA LEU A 772 24.34 14.01 -7.32
C LEU A 772 24.74 12.52 -7.31
N ALA A 773 23.83 11.59 -7.59
CA ALA A 773 24.11 10.15 -7.65
C ALA A 773 25.03 9.75 -8.84
N LEU A 774 25.01 10.53 -9.92
CA LEU A 774 25.81 10.30 -11.13
C LEU A 774 27.17 11.03 -11.11
N GLN A 775 27.39 11.98 -10.20
CA GLN A 775 28.71 12.59 -9.97
C GLN A 775 29.73 11.58 -9.46
N SER A 776 31.02 11.81 -9.76
CA SER A 776 32.12 11.04 -9.19
C SER A 776 32.20 11.26 -7.67
N ASP A 777 32.85 10.34 -6.95
CA ASP A 777 33.07 10.50 -5.50
C ASP A 777 34.07 11.63 -5.17
N GLU A 778 34.82 12.15 -6.15
CA GLU A 778 35.70 13.31 -5.99
C GLU A 778 34.95 14.64 -6.20
N ASP A 779 33.93 14.65 -7.06
CA ASP A 779 33.14 15.84 -7.40
C ASP A 779 31.89 16.03 -6.52
N ARG A 780 31.40 14.97 -5.85
CA ARG A 780 30.13 14.99 -5.11
C ARG A 780 30.22 15.75 -3.79
N VAL A 781 29.87 17.04 -3.82
CA VAL A 781 29.85 17.92 -2.63
C VAL A 781 28.46 18.02 -2.01
N TRP A 782 28.34 17.70 -0.72
CA TRP A 782 27.10 17.86 0.05
C TRP A 782 26.97 19.28 0.61
N THR A 783 26.21 20.14 -0.08
CA THR A 783 25.98 21.53 0.34
C THR A 783 24.89 21.70 1.41
N GLY A 784 24.14 20.63 1.70
CA GLY A 784 22.91 20.69 2.52
C GLY A 784 21.66 21.12 1.73
N GLU A 785 21.82 21.57 0.48
CA GLU A 785 20.71 21.95 -0.37
C GLU A 785 19.91 20.73 -0.87
N TRP A 786 18.60 20.92 -1.03
CA TRP A 786 17.69 19.96 -1.64
C TRP A 786 16.67 20.66 -2.54
N ARG A 787 16.39 20.09 -3.72
CA ARG A 787 15.45 20.65 -4.72
C ARG A 787 14.54 19.57 -5.28
N SER A 788 13.24 19.86 -5.40
CA SER A 788 12.27 19.01 -6.10
C SER A 788 11.65 19.65 -7.36
N ASP A 789 11.77 20.97 -7.55
CA ASP A 789 11.24 21.62 -8.75
C ASP A 789 12.05 21.28 -10.01
N PHE A 790 11.34 21.00 -11.10
CA PHE A 790 11.95 20.61 -12.38
C PHE A 790 12.47 21.77 -13.19
N GLN A 791 11.87 22.96 -13.08
CA GLN A 791 12.27 24.10 -13.86
C GLN A 791 13.66 24.59 -13.39
N ALA A 792 13.86 24.69 -12.08
CA ALA A 792 15.14 25.02 -11.46
C ALA A 792 16.27 24.02 -11.81
N VAL A 793 15.97 22.71 -11.93
CA VAL A 793 16.95 21.70 -12.37
C VAL A 793 17.28 21.88 -13.87
N LEU A 794 16.28 22.03 -14.73
CA LEU A 794 16.48 22.24 -16.17
C LEU A 794 17.23 23.54 -16.49
N ASP A 795 17.02 24.60 -15.70
CA ASP A 795 17.71 25.88 -15.90
C ASP A 795 19.12 25.88 -15.29
N GLY A 796 19.34 25.15 -14.19
CA GLY A 796 20.69 24.86 -13.68
C GLY A 796 21.55 24.09 -14.69
N ALA A 797 20.98 23.09 -15.36
CA ALA A 797 21.67 22.33 -16.40
C ALA A 797 22.12 23.21 -17.59
N LYS A 798 21.30 24.19 -18.01
CA LYS A 798 21.65 25.15 -19.06
C LYS A 798 22.78 26.10 -18.65
N ALA A 799 22.87 26.45 -17.37
CA ALA A 799 23.96 27.27 -16.85
C ALA A 799 25.29 26.50 -16.82
N GLY A 800 25.26 25.19 -16.56
CA GLY A 800 26.44 24.31 -16.52
C GLY A 800 27.11 24.07 -17.88
N GLU A 801 26.35 24.01 -18.98
CA GLU A 801 26.91 23.84 -20.34
C GLU A 801 27.71 25.07 -20.84
N GLY A 802 27.76 26.18 -20.08
CA GLY A 802 28.48 27.42 -20.43
C GLY A 802 29.88 27.61 -19.83
N GLY A 803 30.37 26.71 -18.98
CA GLY A 803 31.62 26.90 -18.21
C GLY A 803 32.76 25.94 -18.58
N GLN A 804 33.70 26.37 -19.44
CA GLN A 804 34.96 25.65 -19.67
C GLN A 804 36.04 26.01 -18.65
N PRO A 805 36.79 25.02 -18.13
CA PRO A 805 38.19 25.18 -17.75
C PRO A 805 39.10 24.44 -18.76
N ASN A 806 40.08 25.16 -19.33
CA ASN A 806 41.08 24.58 -20.24
C ASN A 806 41.99 23.56 -19.53
N GLY A 807 42.18 22.38 -20.14
CA GLY A 807 43.07 21.35 -19.59
C GLY A 807 43.29 20.15 -20.53
N ASN A 808 44.06 20.36 -21.61
CA ASN A 808 44.64 19.34 -22.51
C ASN A 808 43.97 17.96 -22.58
N ARG A 809 43.11 17.75 -23.58
CA ARG A 809 42.79 16.40 -24.08
C ARG A 809 43.20 16.30 -25.55
N VAL A 810 44.08 15.35 -25.84
CA VAL A 810 44.71 15.16 -27.15
C VAL A 810 43.66 14.83 -28.22
N GLU A 811 43.69 15.54 -29.33
CA GLU A 811 42.93 15.18 -30.54
C GLU A 811 43.46 13.87 -31.12
N ALA A 812 42.64 12.83 -31.14
CA ALA A 812 42.86 11.64 -31.96
C ALA A 812 42.00 11.77 -33.21
N GLN A 813 42.63 12.13 -34.31
CA GLN A 813 41.98 12.36 -35.61
C GLN A 813 41.40 11.06 -36.18
N VAL A 814 40.25 11.15 -36.84
CA VAL A 814 39.64 10.06 -37.61
C VAL A 814 40.39 9.92 -38.94
N PRO A 815 41.02 8.77 -39.25
CA PRO A 815 41.56 8.51 -40.57
C PRO A 815 40.48 7.92 -41.48
N ASN A 816 40.28 8.54 -42.63
CA ASN A 816 39.44 8.05 -43.71
C ASN A 816 40.36 7.52 -44.82
N SER A 817 40.28 6.23 -45.17
CA SER A 817 40.92 5.69 -46.38
C SER A 817 40.26 4.39 -46.82
N GLU A 818 40.18 4.19 -48.13
CA GLU A 818 39.40 3.15 -48.81
C GLU A 818 40.17 1.84 -48.97
N ALA A 819 39.41 0.75 -49.16
CA ALA A 819 39.75 -0.52 -49.83
C ALA A 819 41.12 -1.19 -49.59
N ASP A 820 41.09 -2.41 -49.05
CA ASP A 820 41.50 -3.58 -49.86
C ASP A 820 40.91 -4.90 -49.33
N HIS A 821 40.89 -5.93 -50.18
CA HIS A 821 40.46 -7.29 -49.84
C HIS A 821 41.55 -8.06 -49.07
N ASP A 822 41.17 -8.83 -48.04
CA ASP A 822 41.62 -10.23 -47.92
C ASP A 822 40.61 -11.09 -47.12
N ASP A 823 40.67 -12.40 -47.36
CA ASP A 823 39.84 -13.46 -46.78
C ASP A 823 40.44 -13.96 -45.44
N GLY A 824 39.65 -14.58 -44.55
CA GLY A 824 40.24 -15.48 -43.53
C GLY A 824 39.64 -15.57 -42.12
N SER A 825 38.93 -16.67 -41.89
CA SER A 825 38.87 -17.47 -40.65
C SER A 825 38.36 -16.87 -39.32
N ASP A 826 37.36 -17.55 -38.76
CA ASP A 826 36.92 -17.48 -37.36
C ASP A 826 38.04 -17.83 -36.36
N ALA A 827 38.23 -16.99 -35.32
CA ALA A 827 38.89 -17.39 -34.07
C ALA A 827 38.48 -16.50 -32.87
N PHE A 828 37.81 -17.15 -31.90
CA PHE A 828 37.39 -16.74 -30.55
C PHE A 828 38.19 -15.66 -29.79
N SER A 829 37.47 -14.93 -28.91
CA SER A 829 37.89 -14.86 -27.50
C SER A 829 36.69 -14.74 -26.54
N ASP A 830 36.30 -15.85 -25.91
CA ASP A 830 35.31 -15.89 -24.79
C ASP A 830 35.92 -15.44 -23.44
N ALA A 831 37.05 -14.71 -23.47
CA ALA A 831 37.87 -14.45 -22.28
C ALA A 831 37.35 -13.30 -21.39
N GLU A 832 36.48 -12.42 -21.92
CA GLU A 832 36.08 -11.18 -21.21
C GLU A 832 34.70 -11.23 -20.54
N GLU A 833 33.90 -12.30 -20.71
CA GLU A 833 32.66 -12.50 -19.93
C GLU A 833 32.90 -13.14 -18.55
N SER A 834 34.13 -13.58 -18.26
CA SER A 834 34.49 -14.32 -17.04
C SER A 834 35.19 -13.47 -15.97
N ALA A 835 34.99 -12.14 -15.98
CA ALA A 835 35.50 -11.28 -14.92
C ALA A 835 34.77 -11.57 -13.59
N PRO A 836 35.49 -11.89 -12.49
CA PRO A 836 34.85 -12.15 -11.20
C PRO A 836 34.14 -10.89 -10.68
N PRO A 837 33.01 -11.04 -9.97
CA PRO A 837 32.28 -9.88 -9.46
C PRO A 837 33.08 -9.19 -8.35
N GLU A 838 33.06 -7.85 -8.34
CA GLU A 838 33.81 -7.02 -7.41
C GLU A 838 32.99 -6.74 -6.15
N PHE A 839 33.62 -6.72 -4.97
CA PHE A 839 32.91 -6.44 -3.71
C PHE A 839 32.81 -4.93 -3.47
N ASP A 840 31.61 -4.38 -3.61
CA ASP A 840 31.35 -2.97 -3.33
C ASP A 840 31.24 -2.72 -1.82
N LEU A 841 32.25 -2.04 -1.27
CA LEU A 841 32.33 -1.66 0.14
C LEU A 841 31.19 -0.71 0.59
N ARG A 842 30.51 -0.02 -0.33
CA ARG A 842 29.39 0.89 -0.01
C ARG A 842 28.07 0.15 0.18
N THR A 843 27.83 -0.90 -0.61
CA THR A 843 26.58 -1.70 -0.55
C THR A 843 26.73 -3.04 0.14
N GLY A 844 27.97 -3.46 0.46
CA GLY A 844 28.29 -4.73 1.13
C GLY A 844 28.03 -5.96 0.26
N LYS A 845 28.04 -5.80 -1.07
CA LYS A 845 27.61 -6.83 -2.03
C LYS A 845 28.59 -6.95 -3.20
N TYR A 846 28.62 -8.16 -3.78
CA TYR A 846 29.33 -8.42 -5.02
C TYR A 846 28.53 -7.88 -6.22
N VAL A 847 29.17 -7.04 -7.05
CA VAL A 847 28.59 -6.39 -8.24
C VAL A 847 29.23 -6.98 -9.49
N SER A 848 28.42 -7.32 -10.50
CA SER A 848 28.89 -7.96 -11.73
C SER A 848 29.40 -6.93 -12.76
N VAL A 849 30.68 -7.06 -13.12
CA VAL A 849 31.38 -6.21 -14.09
C VAL A 849 30.76 -6.27 -15.50
N SER A 850 30.01 -7.33 -15.81
CA SER A 850 29.29 -7.47 -17.09
C SER A 850 28.12 -6.48 -17.26
N SER A 851 27.62 -5.87 -16.18
CA SER A 851 26.49 -4.93 -16.24
C SER A 851 26.86 -3.52 -16.74
N THR A 852 28.16 -3.19 -16.80
CA THR A 852 28.71 -1.85 -17.03
C THR A 852 29.23 -1.58 -18.46
N ARG A 853 29.00 -2.46 -19.44
CA ARG A 853 29.39 -2.17 -20.84
C ARG A 853 28.45 -1.12 -21.48
N PRO A 854 28.98 -0.03 -22.08
CA PRO A 854 28.18 0.96 -22.81
C PRO A 854 27.60 0.37 -24.11
N MET A 855 26.56 1.03 -24.65
CA MET A 855 25.92 0.59 -25.91
C MET A 855 26.92 0.51 -27.07
N ARG A 856 27.03 -0.66 -27.70
CA ARG A 856 27.42 -0.74 -29.11
C ARG A 856 26.27 -0.15 -29.95
N SER A 857 26.58 0.84 -30.77
CA SER A 857 25.62 1.43 -31.72
C SER A 857 25.10 0.36 -32.69
N PRO A 858 23.77 0.24 -32.92
CA PRO A 858 23.25 -0.63 -33.95
C PRO A 858 23.52 -0.01 -35.32
N HIS A 859 24.48 -0.56 -36.07
CA HIS A 859 24.56 -0.30 -37.51
C HIS A 859 23.36 -0.96 -38.19
N ALA A 860 22.42 -0.12 -38.65
CA ALA A 860 21.29 -0.57 -39.45
C ALA A 860 21.74 -0.87 -40.89
N SER A 861 22.04 -2.13 -41.19
CA SER A 861 22.16 -2.62 -42.56
C SER A 861 20.79 -3.05 -43.09
N ALA A 862 20.06 -2.11 -43.70
CA ALA A 862 18.81 -2.41 -44.38
C ALA A 862 19.07 -3.15 -45.71
N SER A 863 19.13 -4.49 -45.68
CA SER A 863 19.17 -5.30 -46.90
C SER A 863 17.76 -5.52 -47.46
N VAL A 864 17.39 -4.74 -48.48
CA VAL A 864 16.18 -4.97 -49.27
C VAL A 864 16.36 -6.24 -50.11
N ALA A 865 15.56 -7.28 -49.85
CA ALA A 865 15.53 -8.51 -50.66
C ALA A 865 14.09 -9.03 -50.87
N THR A 866 13.53 -8.63 -52.01
CA THR A 866 12.65 -9.39 -52.92
C THR A 866 11.84 -10.60 -52.42
N ARG A 867 10.54 -10.57 -52.78
CA ARG A 867 9.63 -11.74 -52.82
C ARG A 867 10.27 -12.96 -53.50
N GLY A 868 10.25 -14.10 -52.81
CA GLY A 868 10.57 -15.42 -53.38
C GLY A 868 9.84 -16.53 -52.63
N SER A 869 8.99 -17.28 -53.33
CA SER A 869 8.27 -18.44 -52.80
C SER A 869 9.07 -19.72 -53.01
N ILE A 870 9.23 -20.56 -51.97
CA ILE A 870 9.48 -22.01 -52.07
C ILE A 870 9.01 -22.70 -50.77
N GLU A 871 8.43 -23.89 -50.90
CA GLU A 871 7.89 -24.72 -49.82
C GLU A 871 8.96 -25.70 -49.26
N GLY A 872 8.88 -26.19 -48.00
CA GLY A 872 9.84 -27.24 -47.59
C GLY A 872 9.99 -27.77 -46.15
N ARG A 873 8.93 -27.87 -45.32
CA ARG A 873 8.82 -28.79 -44.14
C ARG A 873 9.98 -28.97 -43.12
N SER A 874 9.73 -28.58 -41.86
CA SER A 874 9.80 -29.39 -40.61
C SER A 874 9.78 -28.44 -39.39
N SER A 875 9.07 -28.63 -38.28
CA SER A 875 8.14 -29.67 -37.80
C SER A 875 7.00 -29.02 -36.98
N LYS A 876 5.85 -29.69 -36.83
CA LYS A 876 4.72 -29.23 -35.99
C LYS A 876 4.57 -30.11 -34.75
N ALA A 877 4.83 -29.57 -33.56
CA ALA A 877 4.26 -30.08 -32.30
C ALA A 877 4.44 -29.11 -31.13
N LEU A 878 3.67 -28.01 -31.10
CA LEU A 878 3.04 -27.53 -29.87
C LEU A 878 1.83 -26.65 -30.24
N THR A 879 0.70 -26.92 -29.61
CA THR A 879 -0.62 -26.55 -30.12
C THR A 879 -1.05 -25.16 -29.65
N LYS A 880 -1.76 -24.42 -30.51
CA LYS A 880 -2.47 -23.17 -30.17
C LYS A 880 -3.16 -23.27 -28.78
N ARG A 881 -2.86 -22.33 -27.89
CA ARG A 881 -3.94 -21.64 -27.15
C ARG A 881 -4.54 -20.59 -28.10
N ALA A 882 -5.80 -20.24 -27.88
CA ALA A 882 -6.49 -19.30 -28.77
C ALA A 882 -5.89 -17.89 -28.64
N ASN A 883 -5.36 -17.35 -29.74
CA ASN A 883 -5.18 -15.92 -29.88
C ASN A 883 -6.56 -15.26 -29.95
N GLY A 884 -6.72 -14.15 -29.26
CA GLY A 884 -7.90 -13.28 -29.31
C GLY A 884 -7.71 -12.07 -28.40
N ASP A 885 -7.32 -12.32 -27.16
CA ASP A 885 -7.54 -11.39 -26.06
C ASP A 885 -6.35 -11.29 -25.09
N LEU A 886 -5.23 -10.69 -25.50
CA LEU A 886 -4.17 -10.24 -24.58
C LEU A 886 -3.82 -8.78 -24.85
N ALA A 887 -3.76 -7.98 -23.79
CA ALA A 887 -3.49 -6.54 -23.88
C ALA A 887 -2.01 -6.26 -24.18
N THR A 888 -1.77 -5.44 -25.20
CA THR A 888 -0.42 -5.02 -25.61
C THR A 888 -0.26 -3.51 -25.61
N ILE A 889 0.96 -3.05 -25.35
CA ILE A 889 1.37 -1.65 -25.48
C ILE A 889 2.42 -1.60 -26.59
N ALA A 890 2.12 -0.90 -27.68
CA ALA A 890 3.00 -0.82 -28.86
C ALA A 890 3.49 -2.19 -29.38
N GLY A 891 2.62 -3.21 -29.33
CA GLY A 891 2.92 -4.58 -29.77
C GLY A 891 3.69 -5.46 -28.76
N VAL A 892 4.04 -4.94 -27.58
CA VAL A 892 4.65 -5.71 -26.49
C VAL A 892 3.57 -6.10 -25.48
N LEU A 893 3.59 -7.37 -25.03
CA LEU A 893 2.64 -7.87 -24.04
C LEU A 893 2.81 -7.13 -22.71
N SER A 894 1.73 -6.56 -22.17
CA SER A 894 1.79 -5.75 -20.94
C SER A 894 0.98 -6.41 -19.82
N PRO A 895 1.64 -7.00 -18.80
CA PRO A 895 0.97 -7.53 -17.63
C PRO A 895 0.15 -6.47 -16.88
N GLY A 896 0.58 -5.20 -16.90
CA GLY A 896 -0.16 -4.09 -16.31
C GLY A 896 -1.44 -3.76 -17.08
N ALA A 897 -1.39 -3.79 -18.41
CA ALA A 897 -2.59 -3.60 -19.24
C ALA A 897 -3.57 -4.77 -19.08
N GLU A 898 -3.05 -6.01 -18.98
CA GLU A 898 -3.88 -7.20 -18.73
C GLU A 898 -4.48 -7.20 -17.32
N PHE A 899 -3.76 -6.73 -16.31
CA PHE A 899 -4.27 -6.54 -14.94
C PHE A 899 -5.37 -5.47 -14.88
N LEU A 900 -5.15 -4.30 -15.50
CA LEU A 900 -6.17 -3.24 -15.60
C LEU A 900 -7.40 -3.69 -16.38
N ARG A 901 -7.23 -4.56 -17.39
CA ARG A 901 -8.33 -5.16 -18.13
C ARG A 901 -9.14 -6.18 -17.32
N SER A 902 -8.45 -7.03 -16.54
CA SER A 902 -9.08 -8.16 -15.84
C SER A 902 -9.68 -7.79 -14.48
N ASN A 903 -9.15 -6.78 -13.79
CA ASN A 903 -9.49 -6.49 -12.39
C ASN A 903 -10.15 -5.12 -12.15
N ARG A 904 -10.46 -4.32 -13.19
CA ARG A 904 -11.11 -3.02 -13.00
C ARG A 904 -12.63 -3.16 -12.78
N THR A 905 -13.03 -3.25 -11.52
CA THR A 905 -14.41 -3.02 -11.08
C THR A 905 -14.63 -1.53 -10.80
N TRP A 906 -15.49 -0.87 -11.57
CA TRP A 906 -15.93 0.50 -11.30
C TRP A 906 -16.89 0.54 -10.11
N ASN A 907 -16.51 1.26 -9.04
CA ASN A 907 -17.36 1.54 -7.87
C ASN A 907 -17.64 3.05 -7.71
N GLY A 908 -17.76 3.79 -8.82
CA GLY A 908 -18.29 5.15 -8.78
C GLY A 908 -19.81 5.15 -8.55
N LEU A 909 -20.39 6.34 -8.36
CA LEU A 909 -21.86 6.52 -8.33
C LEU A 909 -22.47 5.96 -9.63
N GLY A 910 -23.16 4.83 -9.54
CA GLY A 910 -23.81 4.19 -10.67
C GLY A 910 -25.07 4.93 -11.09
N SER A 911 -25.57 4.61 -12.29
CA SER A 911 -26.86 5.12 -12.81
C SER A 911 -28.09 4.63 -12.02
N ASP A 912 -27.88 3.76 -11.03
CA ASP A 912 -28.86 3.23 -10.08
C ASP A 912 -28.97 4.09 -8.80
N PHE A 913 -28.10 5.08 -8.61
CA PHE A 913 -28.11 5.93 -7.42
C PHE A 913 -29.31 6.90 -7.42
N THR A 914 -30.39 6.52 -6.75
CA THR A 914 -31.60 7.34 -6.59
C THR A 914 -31.40 8.35 -5.46
N ILE A 915 -31.45 9.64 -5.79
CA ILE A 915 -31.32 10.72 -4.80
C ILE A 915 -32.67 10.93 -4.13
N GLN A 916 -32.78 10.58 -2.85
CA GLN A 916 -33.90 10.95 -1.98
C GLN A 916 -33.40 11.89 -0.87
N TYR A 917 -33.92 13.11 -0.85
CA TYR A 917 -33.74 14.09 0.24
C TYR A 917 -35.12 14.60 0.67
N GLU A 918 -35.31 14.85 1.97
CA GLU A 918 -36.65 15.00 2.56
C GLU A 918 -37.37 16.36 2.31
N ASP A 919 -36.74 17.35 1.65
CA ASP A 919 -37.30 18.73 1.53
C ASP A 919 -37.54 19.27 0.10
N ASP A 920 -36.98 18.67 -0.96
CA ASP A 920 -37.25 19.07 -2.35
C ASP A 920 -38.03 17.95 -3.06
N GLY A 921 -39.34 18.16 -3.29
CA GLY A 921 -40.28 17.15 -3.84
C GLY A 921 -40.08 16.76 -5.32
N MET A 922 -38.86 16.87 -5.84
CA MET A 922 -38.46 16.48 -7.19
C MET A 922 -37.60 15.21 -7.12
N ASN A 923 -38.19 14.06 -7.48
CA ASN A 923 -37.41 12.86 -7.78
C ASN A 923 -36.71 13.06 -9.13
N GLU A 924 -35.50 13.61 -9.14
CA GLU A 924 -34.66 13.65 -10.34
C GLU A 924 -33.98 12.29 -10.54
N GLU A 925 -34.13 11.70 -11.73
CA GLU A 925 -33.40 10.49 -12.12
C GLU A 925 -31.90 10.80 -12.20
N GLY A 926 -31.07 9.85 -11.76
CA GLY A 926 -29.61 9.99 -11.77
C GLY A 926 -29.09 10.26 -13.19
N SER A 927 -28.06 11.13 -13.30
CA SER A 927 -27.47 11.44 -14.60
C SER A 927 -26.96 10.18 -15.30
N PRO A 928 -27.22 10.02 -16.61
CA PRO A 928 -26.79 8.83 -17.34
C PRO A 928 -25.27 8.71 -17.34
N VAL A 929 -24.74 7.57 -16.90
CA VAL A 929 -23.31 7.25 -16.98
C VAL A 929 -22.93 7.13 -18.45
N VAL A 930 -22.02 7.99 -18.91
CA VAL A 930 -21.51 8.00 -20.29
C VAL A 930 -20.11 7.41 -20.31
N GLU A 931 -19.87 6.46 -21.22
CA GLU A 931 -18.53 5.93 -21.47
C GLU A 931 -17.59 7.04 -21.95
N GLY A 932 -16.48 7.24 -21.23
CA GLY A 932 -15.46 8.22 -21.58
C GLY A 932 -14.71 7.86 -22.85
N ARG A 933 -13.95 8.81 -23.40
CA ARG A 933 -13.14 8.57 -24.61
C ARG A 933 -12.17 7.40 -24.43
N SER A 934 -12.28 6.41 -25.30
CA SER A 934 -11.25 5.39 -25.47
C SER A 934 -9.94 6.01 -25.95
N GLY A 935 -8.81 5.66 -25.30
CA GLY A 935 -7.49 5.81 -25.93
C GLY A 935 -6.67 7.07 -25.62
N ILE A 936 -6.74 7.64 -24.41
CA ILE A 936 -5.68 8.57 -23.94
C ILE A 936 -4.29 7.91 -24.02
N ALA A 937 -4.24 6.61 -23.74
CA ALA A 937 -3.04 5.81 -23.97
C ALA A 937 -2.89 5.44 -25.46
N ARG A 938 -2.39 6.39 -26.27
CA ARG A 938 -1.99 6.16 -27.66
C ARG A 938 -1.05 4.94 -27.75
N GLY A 939 -1.50 3.88 -28.42
CA GLY A 939 -0.71 2.67 -28.66
C GLY A 939 -1.22 1.39 -28.01
N TYR A 940 -2.40 1.41 -27.39
CA TYR A 940 -3.11 0.20 -26.96
C TYR A 940 -3.97 -0.32 -28.13
N THR A 941 -3.73 -1.54 -28.56
CA THR A 941 -4.52 -2.25 -29.58
C THR A 941 -4.94 -3.62 -29.05
N VAL A 942 -6.19 -3.99 -29.34
CA VAL A 942 -6.80 -5.27 -28.93
C VAL A 942 -7.24 -6.00 -30.21
N GLY A 943 -6.62 -7.14 -30.48
CA GLY A 943 -6.86 -7.93 -31.70
C GLY A 943 -6.13 -7.42 -32.97
N GLU A 944 -6.34 -8.14 -34.08
CA GLU A 944 -5.70 -7.88 -35.39
C GLU A 944 -6.47 -6.86 -36.26
N LEU A 945 -7.50 -6.17 -35.74
CA LEU A 945 -8.32 -5.23 -36.50
C LEU A 945 -7.88 -3.79 -36.30
N GLU A 946 -7.34 -3.18 -37.37
CA GLU A 946 -7.06 -1.75 -37.48
C GLU A 946 -8.36 -0.92 -37.63
N GLU A 947 -9.22 -0.87 -36.62
CA GLU A 947 -10.25 0.17 -36.53
C GLU A 947 -9.87 1.22 -35.47
N ARG A 948 -9.33 2.35 -35.94
CA ARG A 948 -9.27 3.58 -35.14
C ARG A 948 -10.69 4.15 -35.01
N ARG A 949 -11.14 4.35 -33.78
CA ARG A 949 -12.17 5.32 -33.41
C ARG A 949 -11.58 6.29 -32.40
#